data_AF-A0AA39FSR2-F1
#
_entry.id   AF-A0AA39FSR2-F1
#
_cell.length_a   1.000
_cell.length_b   1.000
_cell.length_c   1.000
_cell.angle_alpha   90.00
_cell.angle_beta   90.00
_cell.angle_gamma   90.00
#
_symmetry.space_group_name_H-M   'P 1'
#
loop_
_entity.id
_entity.type
_entity.pdbx_description
1 polymer ?
#
loop_
_entity_poly.entity_id
_entity_poly.type
_entity_poly.pdbx_seq_one_letter_code
_entity_poly.pdbx_strand_id
1 'polypeptide(L)'
;MAQSKLNDLAGRLSKNPGGMNSGIKFLAAIGAAAYGVSQSMYTVEAGHRAIIFSRVGGVQKDIMTEGLHFRIPWFQYPIIYDIRSRPRKIASPTGSKDLQMVNISLRVLSRPDALALPSMYRQLGLDYDEKVLPSICNEVLKSVVAKFNASQLITMRQQVSMMVRKELTERAKDWNIVLDDVSITELSFGKEYTAAVEAKQVAQQEAQRAAFVVERAKQEKQQKICINFLFIYSLTALHLGIAIGQNPGYLKLRKLRAAQSISRTIANSQNRVYLNGNNLMLNIQDAAFDESAEKLKSFEKLESNTWDNTTQRAIQSLNINSESISELITMNGNKIEPVVTEGNEPSKKALKKQQKDAEKAAKKAERKAQAQSQEETNETEDVSVGCYGQTKLVQSSETHEDRKFVDVKDLDSKLIEKSIWLRGRLHTSRAKGKQCFIVIRQQSSTVQGLVAVNEKISKQMVKFISTITKESIIDVQAVVKGVPMKIESCTQKDVECHIEKVFVVSASMPQLPLQIEDASRPCGDETGLNIKVNQDTRLDNRILDLRTPANQAIFRVEAGVSKLFRDILTQRGFVEIHTPKIISAASEGGANVFTVSYFKGAAYLAQSPQLYKQMAIAADFDKVFTVGAVFRAEDSNTHRHLTEFVGLDLEMAFKYHYHEVVDVIGAMFTDLFRGLRDNYAAEIAAVNEQYKVEPFQFLDPPLRLEFPEAIKLLAEAGVTLGEEDDLSTPDEKLLGRLVKAKYSTDFYILDKYPLAVRPFYTMPDPNNPKASNSYDMFMRGEEIISGAQRIHDPDYLTERAKHHGIDVEKIKAYIDSFKYGCPPHAGGGIGLERVVMLYLGLDNIRKTSMFPRDPKRLTP
;
A
#
# COMPACT_ATOMS: atom_id res chain seq x y z
N MET A 1 -27.00 43.83 -33.09
CA MET A 1 -27.21 45.04 -32.26
C MET A 1 -26.40 46.28 -32.69
N ALA A 2 -25.54 46.22 -33.73
CA ALA A 2 -24.78 47.39 -34.20
C ALA A 2 -25.42 48.14 -35.40
N GLN A 3 -26.34 47.52 -36.15
CA GLN A 3 -27.04 48.16 -37.27
C GLN A 3 -28.16 49.11 -36.83
N SER A 4 -28.80 48.88 -35.68
CA SER A 4 -29.90 49.73 -35.20
C SER A 4 -29.42 51.09 -34.68
N LYS A 5 -28.20 51.18 -34.15
CA LYS A 5 -27.62 52.44 -33.65
C LYS A 5 -27.12 53.38 -34.75
N LEU A 6 -26.83 52.86 -35.95
CA LEU A 6 -26.40 53.66 -37.11
C LEU A 6 -27.56 54.41 -37.78
N ASN A 7 -28.75 53.80 -37.82
CA ASN A 7 -29.96 54.46 -38.33
C ASN A 7 -30.48 55.55 -37.38
N ASP A 8 -30.26 55.38 -36.08
CA ASP A 8 -30.65 56.36 -35.05
C ASP A 8 -29.73 57.60 -35.03
N LEU A 9 -28.47 57.43 -35.47
CA LEU A 9 -27.52 58.53 -35.64
C LEU A 9 -27.80 59.34 -36.92
N ALA A 10 -28.29 58.70 -37.97
CA ALA A 10 -28.63 59.34 -39.25
C ALA A 10 -29.89 60.23 -39.17
N GLY A 11 -30.84 59.90 -38.27
CA GLY A 11 -32.06 60.70 -38.07
C GLY A 11 -31.85 62.01 -37.30
N ARG A 12 -30.73 62.16 -36.58
CA ARG A 12 -30.44 63.34 -35.75
C ARG A 12 -29.56 64.40 -36.41
N LEU A 13 -29.14 64.18 -37.66
CA LEU A 13 -28.23 65.07 -38.41
C LEU A 13 -28.92 65.95 -39.49
N SER A 14 -30.27 66.01 -39.55
CA SER A 14 -30.98 66.76 -40.61
C SER A 14 -31.43 68.19 -40.28
N LYS A 15 -30.98 68.81 -39.20
CA LYS A 15 -31.26 70.23 -38.93
C LYS A 15 -29.97 71.02 -38.71
N ASN A 16 -29.51 71.70 -39.76
CA ASN A 16 -28.47 72.73 -39.68
C ASN A 16 -28.98 73.96 -38.91
N PRO A 17 -28.06 74.65 -38.22
CA PRO A 17 -27.66 75.97 -38.70
C PRO A 17 -26.14 76.06 -38.92
N GLY A 18 -25.76 76.94 -39.85
CA GLY A 18 -24.44 77.04 -40.44
C GLY A 18 -23.33 77.44 -39.46
N GLY A 19 -22.12 76.93 -39.73
CA GLY A 19 -20.88 77.36 -39.08
C GLY A 19 -19.86 76.26 -38.77
N MET A 20 -20.21 74.97 -38.92
CA MET A 20 -19.34 73.86 -38.49
C MET A 20 -19.21 72.73 -39.54
N ASN A 21 -19.22 73.05 -40.83
CA ASN A 21 -19.36 72.04 -41.89
C ASN A 21 -18.07 71.54 -42.54
N SER A 22 -16.90 72.17 -42.35
CA SER A 22 -15.64 71.63 -42.88
C SER A 22 -14.95 70.70 -41.87
N GLY A 23 -14.89 71.07 -40.59
CA GLY A 23 -14.22 70.29 -39.55
C GLY A 23 -14.82 68.90 -39.31
N ILE A 24 -16.16 68.79 -39.28
CA ILE A 24 -16.84 67.50 -39.07
C ILE A 24 -16.74 66.61 -40.32
N LYS A 25 -16.81 67.18 -41.53
CA LYS A 25 -16.59 66.41 -42.78
C LYS A 25 -15.15 65.94 -42.92
N PHE A 26 -14.19 66.78 -42.50
CA PHE A 26 -12.78 66.42 -42.48
C PHE A 26 -12.49 65.33 -41.43
N LEU A 27 -13.06 65.45 -40.23
CA LEU A 27 -12.98 64.40 -39.20
C LEU A 27 -13.68 63.10 -39.61
N ALA A 28 -14.82 63.17 -40.28
CA ALA A 28 -15.50 61.99 -40.82
C ALA A 28 -14.71 61.35 -41.97
N ALA A 29 -14.08 62.15 -42.84
CA ALA A 29 -13.20 61.66 -43.91
C ALA A 29 -11.92 61.04 -43.35
N ILE A 30 -11.30 61.64 -42.33
CA ILE A 30 -10.16 61.06 -41.59
C ILE A 30 -10.59 59.79 -40.88
N GLY A 31 -11.75 59.77 -40.23
CA GLY A 31 -12.29 58.58 -39.56
C GLY A 31 -12.58 57.45 -40.55
N ALA A 32 -13.13 57.75 -41.71
CA ALA A 32 -13.37 56.78 -42.78
C ALA A 32 -12.05 56.28 -43.41
N ALA A 33 -11.05 57.16 -43.58
CA ALA A 33 -9.73 56.78 -44.07
C ALA A 33 -8.99 55.91 -43.04
N ALA A 34 -9.01 56.27 -41.75
CA ALA A 34 -8.43 55.49 -40.66
C ALA A 34 -9.13 54.13 -40.51
N TYR A 35 -10.46 54.08 -40.65
CA TYR A 35 -11.22 52.84 -40.68
C TYR A 35 -10.89 51.99 -41.91
N GLY A 36 -10.72 52.62 -43.08
CA GLY A 36 -10.27 51.96 -44.31
C GLY A 36 -8.88 51.34 -44.17
N VAL A 37 -7.92 52.07 -43.60
CA VAL A 37 -6.56 51.57 -43.32
C VAL A 37 -6.61 50.44 -42.29
N SER A 38 -7.36 50.61 -41.20
CA SER A 38 -7.54 49.57 -40.18
C SER A 38 -8.15 48.29 -40.75
N GLN A 39 -9.15 48.40 -41.63
CA GLN A 39 -9.74 47.24 -42.30
C GLN A 39 -8.84 46.63 -43.39
N SER A 40 -7.86 47.39 -43.90
CA SER A 40 -6.89 46.93 -44.90
C SER A 40 -5.69 46.19 -44.27
N MET A 41 -5.55 46.21 -42.95
CA MET A 41 -4.47 45.51 -42.25
C MET A 41 -5.02 44.26 -41.56
N TYR A 42 -4.28 43.17 -41.61
CA TYR A 42 -4.58 41.96 -40.87
C TYR A 42 -3.28 41.31 -40.39
N THR A 43 -3.35 40.63 -39.25
CA THR A 43 -2.17 40.00 -38.63
C THR A 43 -2.29 38.49 -38.76
N VAL A 44 -1.20 37.85 -39.14
CA VAL A 44 -1.04 36.39 -39.10
C VAL A 44 -0.25 36.05 -37.85
N GLU A 45 -0.89 35.34 -36.92
CA GLU A 45 -0.29 34.91 -35.67
C GLU A 45 0.82 33.87 -35.90
N ALA A 46 1.77 33.79 -34.96
CA ALA A 46 2.82 32.78 -35.01
C ALA A 46 2.24 31.36 -35.08
N GLY A 47 2.82 30.53 -35.94
CA GLY A 47 2.30 29.16 -36.21
C GLY A 47 1.11 29.10 -37.15
N HIS A 48 0.69 30.20 -37.76
CA HIS A 48 -0.28 30.24 -38.85
C HIS A 48 0.34 30.75 -40.16
N ARG A 49 -0.30 30.43 -41.28
CA ARG A 49 -0.01 31.02 -42.60
C ARG A 49 -1.31 31.46 -43.25
N ALA A 50 -1.28 32.56 -43.99
CA ALA A 50 -2.46 33.04 -44.69
C ALA A 50 -2.34 32.89 -46.21
N ILE A 51 -3.45 32.53 -46.84
CA ILE A 51 -3.62 32.52 -48.30
C ILE A 51 -4.60 33.63 -48.66
N ILE A 52 -4.34 34.37 -49.73
CA ILE A 52 -5.25 35.44 -50.16
C ILE A 52 -6.24 34.90 -51.19
N PHE A 53 -7.54 35.03 -50.92
CA PHE A 53 -8.60 34.84 -51.91
C PHE A 53 -9.00 36.19 -52.51
N SER A 54 -8.82 36.34 -53.82
CA SER A 54 -9.26 37.51 -54.57
C SER A 54 -10.61 37.23 -55.25
N ARG A 55 -11.58 38.15 -55.14
CA ARG A 55 -12.88 38.05 -55.83
C ARG A 55 -12.76 38.04 -57.36
N VAL A 56 -11.69 38.61 -57.91
CA VAL A 56 -11.49 38.77 -59.37
C VAL A 56 -10.60 37.67 -59.97
N GLY A 57 -9.82 36.95 -59.14
CA GLY A 57 -8.83 35.97 -59.60
C GLY A 57 -8.74 34.68 -58.79
N GLY A 58 -9.65 34.45 -57.84
CA GLY A 58 -9.65 33.29 -56.97
C GLY A 58 -8.47 33.27 -55.97
N VAL A 59 -8.08 32.07 -55.56
CA VAL A 59 -7.01 31.81 -54.57
C VAL A 59 -5.65 32.14 -55.18
N GLN A 60 -4.95 33.12 -54.60
CA GLN A 60 -3.59 33.52 -55.01
C GLN A 60 -2.56 32.45 -54.66
N LYS A 61 -1.43 32.43 -55.38
CA LYS A 61 -0.34 31.47 -55.16
C LYS A 61 0.58 31.88 -54.00
N ASP A 62 0.61 33.16 -53.66
CA ASP A 62 1.49 33.67 -52.62
C ASP A 62 0.99 33.32 -51.22
N ILE A 63 1.90 32.85 -50.37
CA ILE A 63 1.62 32.44 -49.00
C ILE A 63 2.22 33.47 -48.05
N MET A 64 1.39 34.04 -47.19
CA MET A 64 1.80 35.07 -46.23
C MET A 64 2.27 34.42 -44.94
N THR A 65 3.50 34.74 -44.51
CA THR A 65 4.12 34.25 -43.27
C THR A 65 3.56 34.97 -42.04
N GLU A 66 4.01 34.60 -40.84
CA GLU A 66 3.66 35.34 -39.62
C GLU A 66 4.03 36.83 -39.72
N GLY A 67 3.19 37.70 -39.16
CA GLY A 67 3.38 39.15 -39.21
C GLY A 67 2.17 39.95 -39.69
N LEU A 68 2.38 41.26 -39.83
CA LEU A 68 1.35 42.22 -40.22
C LEU A 68 1.33 42.37 -41.75
N HIS A 69 0.17 42.11 -42.36
CA HIS A 69 0.00 42.08 -43.80
C HIS A 69 -1.11 43.02 -44.26
N PHE A 70 -0.98 43.48 -45.51
CA PHE A 70 -1.94 44.36 -46.16
C PHE A 70 -2.87 43.56 -47.07
N ARG A 71 -4.16 43.90 -47.06
CA ARG A 71 -5.19 43.39 -47.98
C ARG A 71 -5.99 44.54 -48.54
N ILE A 72 -6.46 44.40 -49.77
CA ILE A 72 -7.44 45.32 -50.36
C ILE A 72 -8.83 44.96 -49.82
N PRO A 73 -9.47 45.81 -49.00
CA PRO A 73 -10.82 45.54 -48.49
C PRO A 73 -11.79 45.28 -49.65
N TRP A 74 -12.83 44.49 -49.41
CA TRP A 74 -13.82 44.03 -50.39
C TRP A 74 -13.34 43.06 -51.48
N PHE A 75 -12.12 43.20 -51.99
CA PHE A 75 -11.59 42.37 -53.08
C PHE A 75 -10.75 41.19 -52.59
N GLN A 76 -10.03 41.34 -51.48
CA GLN A 76 -9.15 40.31 -50.94
C GLN A 76 -9.59 39.84 -49.54
N TYR A 77 -9.65 38.52 -49.36
CA TYR A 77 -10.00 37.84 -48.12
C TYR A 77 -8.84 36.94 -47.70
N PRO A 78 -8.19 37.19 -46.55
CA PRO A 78 -7.18 36.30 -46.03
C PRO A 78 -7.85 35.07 -45.41
N ILE A 79 -7.40 33.89 -45.82
CA ILE A 79 -7.79 32.60 -45.26
C ILE A 79 -6.61 32.11 -44.42
N ILE A 80 -6.80 32.04 -43.12
CA ILE A 80 -5.75 31.69 -42.17
C ILE A 80 -5.77 30.17 -41.93
N TYR A 81 -4.64 29.54 -42.18
CA TYR A 81 -4.38 28.12 -41.91
C TYR A 81 -3.50 27.97 -40.68
N ASP A 82 -3.87 27.05 -39.78
CA ASP A 82 -2.99 26.60 -38.70
C ASP A 82 -2.03 25.54 -39.26
N ILE A 83 -0.73 25.82 -39.19
CA ILE A 83 0.32 24.90 -39.67
C ILE A 83 0.94 24.06 -38.53
N ARG A 84 0.40 24.17 -37.31
CA ARG A 84 0.86 23.40 -36.15
C ARG A 84 0.31 21.97 -36.17
N SER A 85 1.08 21.06 -35.59
CA SER A 85 0.70 19.65 -35.46
C SER A 85 -0.47 19.49 -34.49
N ARG A 86 -1.60 18.98 -34.99
CA ARG A 86 -2.79 18.73 -34.17
C ARG A 86 -2.98 17.22 -33.95
N PRO A 87 -3.18 16.76 -32.71
CA PRO A 87 -3.46 15.36 -32.45
C PRO A 87 -4.92 15.02 -32.76
N ARG A 88 -5.15 13.94 -33.49
CA ARG A 88 -6.48 13.39 -33.75
C ARG A 88 -6.53 11.93 -33.39
N LYS A 89 -7.61 11.49 -32.73
CA LYS A 89 -7.88 10.08 -32.45
C LYS A 89 -8.93 9.56 -33.43
N ILE A 90 -8.62 8.47 -34.13
CA ILE A 90 -9.50 7.83 -35.12
C ILE A 90 -9.60 6.35 -34.75
N ALA A 91 -10.82 5.86 -34.57
CA ALA A 91 -11.09 4.45 -34.30
C ALA A 91 -11.71 3.78 -35.52
N SER A 92 -11.23 2.59 -35.88
CA SER A 92 -11.76 1.79 -36.98
C SER A 92 -11.89 0.32 -36.60
N PRO A 93 -13.10 -0.26 -36.70
CA PRO A 93 -13.26 -1.70 -36.62
C PRO A 93 -12.69 -2.35 -37.90
N THR A 94 -11.77 -3.29 -37.72
CA THR A 94 -11.04 -3.95 -38.81
C THR A 94 -10.95 -5.45 -38.56
N GLY A 95 -11.09 -6.25 -39.63
CA GLY A 95 -10.90 -7.70 -39.55
C GLY A 95 -9.42 -8.08 -39.64
N SER A 96 -8.96 -8.98 -38.77
CA SER A 96 -7.65 -9.61 -38.86
C SER A 96 -7.63 -10.74 -39.91
N LYS A 97 -6.45 -11.28 -40.19
CA LYS A 97 -6.24 -12.40 -41.13
C LYS A 97 -7.07 -13.65 -40.79
N ASP A 98 -7.28 -13.89 -39.49
CA ASP A 98 -8.11 -14.98 -38.94
C ASP A 98 -9.59 -14.61 -38.79
N LEU A 99 -10.04 -13.56 -39.49
CA LEU A 99 -11.43 -13.08 -39.55
C LEU A 99 -12.00 -12.64 -38.19
N GLN A 100 -11.12 -12.29 -37.23
CA GLN A 100 -11.55 -11.72 -35.95
C GLN A 100 -11.75 -10.21 -36.09
N MET A 101 -12.83 -9.71 -35.51
CA MET A 101 -13.08 -8.27 -35.45
C MET A 101 -12.22 -7.63 -34.37
N VAL A 102 -11.36 -6.70 -34.77
CA VAL A 102 -10.47 -5.93 -33.89
C VAL A 102 -10.81 -4.45 -34.03
N ASN A 103 -11.03 -3.79 -32.90
CA ASN A 103 -11.23 -2.34 -32.89
C ASN A 103 -9.91 -1.66 -32.51
N ILE A 104 -9.35 -0.90 -33.45
CA ILE A 104 -8.05 -0.24 -33.32
C ILE A 104 -8.25 1.27 -33.34
N SER A 105 -7.69 1.93 -32.33
CA SER A 105 -7.69 3.39 -32.21
C SER A 105 -6.30 3.95 -32.49
N LEU A 106 -6.16 4.74 -33.54
CA LEU A 106 -4.94 5.45 -33.89
C LEU A 106 -4.97 6.89 -33.37
N ARG A 107 -3.84 7.35 -32.83
CA ARG A 107 -3.55 8.77 -32.66
C ARG A 107 -2.61 9.21 -33.78
N VAL A 108 -3.08 10.17 -34.56
CA VAL A 108 -2.35 10.75 -35.69
C VAL A 108 -2.06 12.21 -35.35
N LEU A 109 -0.78 12.58 -35.37
CA LEU A 109 -0.31 13.96 -35.28
C LEU A 109 -0.04 14.45 -36.70
N SER A 110 -0.90 15.35 -37.19
CA SER A 110 -0.85 15.83 -38.57
C SER A 110 -0.81 17.36 -38.64
N ARG A 111 -0.16 17.88 -39.67
CA ARG A 111 -0.15 19.29 -40.05
C ARG A 111 -0.18 19.42 -41.58
N PRO A 112 -0.68 20.52 -42.14
CA PRO A 112 -0.67 20.72 -43.58
C PRO A 112 0.74 21.13 -44.06
N ASP A 113 1.09 20.79 -45.29
CA ASP A 113 2.34 21.28 -45.89
C ASP A 113 2.25 22.77 -46.17
N ALA A 114 3.19 23.52 -45.59
CA ALA A 114 3.20 24.97 -45.57
C ALA A 114 3.47 25.61 -46.93
N LEU A 115 4.02 24.85 -47.90
CA LEU A 115 4.30 25.30 -49.27
C LEU A 115 3.15 25.02 -50.25
N ALA A 116 2.31 24.03 -49.95
CA ALA A 116 1.21 23.58 -50.82
C ALA A 116 -0.18 24.02 -50.35
N LEU A 117 -0.25 25.01 -49.44
CA LEU A 117 -1.52 25.51 -48.89
C LEU A 117 -2.51 26.00 -49.96
N PRO A 118 -2.11 26.74 -51.02
CA PRO A 118 -3.04 27.21 -52.05
C PRO A 118 -3.69 26.07 -52.86
N SER A 119 -2.95 25.00 -53.17
CA SER A 119 -3.50 23.83 -53.86
C SER A 119 -4.38 23.00 -52.93
N MET A 120 -3.97 22.84 -51.68
CA MET A 120 -4.73 22.11 -50.66
C MET A 120 -6.08 22.77 -50.38
N TYR A 121 -6.14 24.10 -50.21
CA TYR A 121 -7.41 24.82 -50.00
C TYR A 121 -8.38 24.67 -51.17
N ARG A 122 -7.89 24.67 -52.42
CA ARG A 122 -8.74 24.49 -53.61
C ARG A 122 -9.36 23.10 -53.68
N GLN A 123 -8.66 22.06 -53.20
CA GLN A 123 -9.11 20.67 -53.29
C GLN A 123 -9.91 20.22 -52.06
N LEU A 124 -9.50 20.62 -50.86
CA LEU A 124 -10.00 20.08 -49.59
C LEU A 124 -10.74 21.11 -48.72
N GLY A 125 -10.41 22.40 -48.88
CA GLY A 125 -10.88 23.48 -48.02
C GLY A 125 -10.17 23.52 -46.66
N LEU A 126 -10.76 24.22 -45.69
CA LEU A 126 -10.20 24.37 -44.34
C LEU A 126 -10.27 23.08 -43.52
N ASP A 127 -11.30 22.26 -43.73
CA ASP A 127 -11.55 21.01 -42.98
C ASP A 127 -10.85 19.80 -43.64
N TYR A 128 -9.59 19.98 -44.04
CA TYR A 128 -8.83 18.94 -44.74
C TYR A 128 -8.60 17.69 -43.87
N ASP A 129 -8.45 17.88 -42.56
CA ASP A 129 -8.19 16.84 -41.59
C ASP A 129 -9.44 16.00 -41.27
N GLU A 130 -10.63 16.59 -41.31
CA GLU A 130 -11.90 15.88 -41.12
C GLU A 130 -12.29 15.02 -42.32
N LYS A 131 -12.03 15.51 -43.54
CA LYS A 131 -12.46 14.84 -44.76
C LYS A 131 -11.52 13.70 -45.17
N VAL A 132 -10.21 13.90 -45.01
CA VAL A 132 -9.21 13.00 -45.61
C VAL A 132 -8.67 11.97 -44.61
N LEU A 133 -8.35 12.38 -43.37
CA LEU A 133 -7.66 11.49 -42.42
C LEU A 133 -8.49 10.25 -42.03
N PRO A 134 -9.80 10.34 -41.73
CA PRO A 134 -10.58 9.15 -41.40
C PRO A 134 -10.65 8.13 -42.56
N SER A 135 -10.76 8.61 -43.80
CA SER A 135 -10.83 7.75 -44.97
C SER A 135 -9.52 6.98 -45.19
N ILE A 136 -8.39 7.70 -45.17
CA ILE A 136 -7.06 7.09 -45.38
C ILE A 136 -6.69 6.16 -44.22
N CYS A 137 -7.00 6.56 -42.97
CA CYS A 137 -6.75 5.70 -41.80
C CYS A 137 -7.53 4.40 -41.89
N ASN A 138 -8.80 4.44 -42.29
CA ASN A 138 -9.62 3.24 -42.43
C ASN A 138 -9.12 2.31 -43.56
N GLU A 139 -8.65 2.88 -44.67
CA GLU A 139 -8.06 2.14 -45.79
C GLU A 139 -6.77 1.42 -45.37
N VAL A 140 -5.82 2.16 -44.78
CA VAL A 140 -4.51 1.63 -44.36
C VAL A 140 -4.63 0.65 -43.18
N LEU A 141 -5.54 0.90 -42.23
CA LEU A 141 -5.78 -0.07 -41.16
C LEU A 141 -6.29 -1.39 -41.72
N LYS A 142 -7.23 -1.35 -42.68
CA LYS A 142 -7.74 -2.57 -43.34
C LYS A 142 -6.66 -3.31 -44.12
N SER A 143 -5.79 -2.62 -44.85
CA SER A 143 -4.70 -3.25 -45.62
C SER A 143 -3.65 -3.91 -44.71
N VAL A 144 -3.29 -3.27 -43.59
CA VAL A 144 -2.21 -3.74 -42.71
C VAL A 144 -2.72 -4.83 -41.75
N VAL A 145 -3.86 -4.63 -41.11
CA VAL A 145 -4.40 -5.57 -40.10
C VAL A 145 -4.77 -6.92 -40.73
N ALA A 146 -5.23 -6.94 -41.99
CA ALA A 146 -5.52 -8.15 -42.74
C ALA A 146 -4.28 -9.05 -42.98
N LYS A 147 -3.06 -8.52 -42.81
CA LYS A 147 -1.80 -9.30 -42.96
C LYS A 147 -1.45 -10.11 -41.70
N PHE A 148 -2.05 -9.81 -40.55
CA PHE A 148 -1.69 -10.39 -39.23
C PHE A 148 -2.87 -11.11 -38.58
N ASN A 149 -2.57 -12.18 -37.81
CA ASN A 149 -3.58 -12.82 -36.96
C ASN A 149 -3.84 -11.98 -35.69
N ALA A 150 -5.01 -12.14 -35.07
CA ALA A 150 -5.38 -11.40 -33.85
C ALA A 150 -4.33 -11.49 -32.73
N SER A 151 -3.75 -12.68 -32.50
CA SER A 151 -2.68 -12.89 -31.52
C SER A 151 -1.37 -12.18 -31.87
N GLN A 152 -1.05 -12.06 -33.15
CA GLN A 152 0.16 -11.39 -33.64
C GLN A 152 0.05 -9.87 -33.52
N LEU A 153 -1.16 -9.31 -33.58
CA LEU A 153 -1.36 -7.87 -33.37
C LEU A 153 -0.98 -7.43 -31.94
N ILE A 154 -1.07 -8.34 -30.96
CA ILE A 154 -0.62 -8.10 -29.58
C ILE A 154 0.90 -8.20 -29.50
N THR A 155 1.48 -9.31 -29.99
CA THR A 155 2.91 -9.60 -29.82
C THR A 155 3.81 -8.78 -30.73
N MET A 156 3.37 -8.47 -31.96
CA MET A 156 4.13 -7.73 -32.98
C MET A 156 3.63 -6.29 -33.15
N ARG A 157 3.04 -5.69 -32.11
CA ARG A 157 2.43 -4.35 -32.15
C ARG A 157 3.38 -3.28 -32.70
N GLN A 158 4.67 -3.34 -32.37
CA GLN A 158 5.67 -2.38 -32.86
C GLN A 158 5.86 -2.46 -34.37
N GLN A 159 5.93 -3.68 -34.93
CA GLN A 159 6.08 -3.92 -36.36
C GLN A 159 4.82 -3.47 -37.12
N VAL A 160 3.63 -3.77 -36.58
CA VAL A 160 2.36 -3.31 -37.13
C VAL A 160 2.29 -1.78 -37.13
N SER A 161 2.65 -1.13 -36.02
CA SER A 161 2.66 0.33 -35.90
C SER A 161 3.62 0.99 -36.90
N MET A 162 4.79 0.40 -37.13
CA MET A 162 5.75 0.89 -38.13
C MET A 162 5.19 0.79 -39.55
N MET A 163 4.55 -0.34 -39.88
CA MET A 163 3.94 -0.56 -41.20
C MET A 163 2.76 0.40 -41.45
N VAL A 164 1.88 0.59 -40.45
CA VAL A 164 0.80 1.57 -40.50
C VAL A 164 1.36 2.98 -40.69
N ARG A 165 2.38 3.38 -39.92
CA ARG A 165 3.01 4.71 -40.07
C ARG A 165 3.55 4.92 -41.47
N LYS A 166 4.24 3.93 -42.05
CA LYS A 166 4.82 4.04 -43.40
C LYS A 166 3.76 4.20 -44.47
N GLU A 167 2.79 3.27 -44.55
CA GLU A 167 1.71 3.31 -45.54
C GLU A 167 0.85 4.59 -45.39
N LEU A 168 0.54 4.99 -44.15
CA LEU A 168 -0.22 6.21 -43.87
C LEU A 168 0.52 7.49 -44.28
N THR A 169 1.84 7.53 -44.08
CA THR A 169 2.69 8.67 -44.47
C THR A 169 2.80 8.79 -45.99
N GLU A 170 2.95 7.68 -46.70
CA GLU A 170 2.96 7.67 -48.17
C GLU A 170 1.62 8.15 -48.72
N ARG A 171 0.50 7.68 -48.15
CA ARG A 171 -0.83 8.06 -48.62
C ARG A 171 -1.24 9.49 -48.26
N ALA A 172 -0.77 10.02 -47.13
CA ALA A 172 -1.03 11.41 -46.71
C ALA A 172 -0.31 12.44 -47.58
N LYS A 173 0.84 12.07 -48.19
CA LYS A 173 1.59 12.95 -49.10
C LYS A 173 0.80 13.32 -50.35
N ASP A 174 -0.01 12.40 -50.88
CA ASP A 174 -0.86 12.66 -52.06
C ASP A 174 -1.81 13.85 -51.86
N TRP A 175 -2.15 14.14 -50.59
CA TRP A 175 -3.07 15.21 -50.19
C TRP A 175 -2.36 16.43 -49.60
N ASN A 176 -1.02 16.49 -49.67
CA ASN A 176 -0.18 17.53 -49.09
C ASN A 176 -0.31 17.65 -47.55
N ILE A 177 -0.55 16.52 -46.86
CA ILE A 177 -0.62 16.45 -45.40
C ILE A 177 0.66 15.80 -44.87
N VAL A 178 1.30 16.44 -43.90
CA VAL A 178 2.49 15.90 -43.22
C VAL A 178 2.07 15.24 -41.91
N LEU A 179 2.49 13.98 -41.72
CA LEU A 179 2.29 13.24 -40.48
C LEU A 179 3.59 13.27 -39.68
N ASP A 180 3.58 13.92 -38.52
CA ASP A 180 4.76 13.98 -37.65
C ASP A 180 4.88 12.69 -36.82
N ASP A 181 3.75 12.16 -36.33
CA ASP A 181 3.70 10.90 -35.59
C ASP A 181 2.36 10.15 -35.75
N VAL A 182 2.44 8.82 -35.67
CA VAL A 182 1.31 7.90 -35.77
C VAL A 182 1.51 6.78 -34.77
N SER A 183 0.60 6.64 -33.81
CA SER A 183 0.67 5.62 -32.78
C SER A 183 -0.67 4.92 -32.56
N ILE A 184 -0.62 3.60 -32.38
CA ILE A 184 -1.78 2.82 -31.94
C ILE A 184 -1.97 3.10 -30.45
N THR A 185 -3.10 3.66 -30.06
CA THR A 185 -3.42 3.98 -28.65
C THR A 185 -4.10 2.83 -27.95
N GLU A 186 -5.15 2.28 -28.57
CA GLU A 186 -5.98 1.22 -28.02
C GLU A 186 -6.18 0.14 -29.07
N LEU A 187 -6.16 -1.12 -28.60
CA LEU A 187 -6.42 -2.29 -29.42
C LEU A 187 -7.30 -3.22 -28.59
N SER A 188 -8.54 -3.41 -29.04
CA SER A 188 -9.53 -4.23 -28.36
C SER A 188 -10.05 -5.34 -29.28
N PHE A 189 -10.27 -6.51 -28.69
CA PHE A 189 -10.82 -7.68 -29.35
C PHE A 189 -12.28 -7.87 -28.95
N GLY A 190 -13.04 -8.63 -29.75
CA GLY A 190 -14.38 -9.06 -29.35
C GLY A 190 -14.38 -9.77 -27.99
N LYS A 191 -15.46 -9.59 -27.20
CA LYS A 191 -15.59 -10.13 -25.84
C LYS A 191 -15.35 -11.65 -25.76
N GLU A 192 -15.78 -12.38 -26.79
CA GLU A 192 -15.61 -13.83 -26.89
C GLU A 192 -14.14 -14.26 -27.02
N TYR A 193 -13.35 -13.51 -27.80
CA TYR A 193 -11.92 -13.78 -27.96
C TYR A 193 -11.15 -13.45 -26.68
N THR A 194 -11.48 -12.33 -26.01
CA THR A 194 -10.89 -11.96 -24.73
C THR A 194 -11.14 -13.03 -23.67
N ALA A 195 -12.37 -13.52 -23.54
CA ALA A 195 -12.71 -14.60 -22.62
C ALA A 195 -11.96 -15.91 -22.94
N ALA A 196 -11.78 -16.24 -24.22
CA ALA A 196 -11.02 -17.42 -24.63
C ALA A 196 -9.51 -17.31 -24.32
N VAL A 197 -8.93 -16.12 -24.48
CA VAL A 197 -7.51 -15.85 -24.12
C VAL A 197 -7.32 -15.91 -22.61
N GLU A 198 -8.21 -15.30 -21.83
CA GLU A 198 -8.18 -15.34 -20.37
C GLU A 198 -8.31 -16.77 -19.85
N ALA A 199 -9.26 -17.56 -20.38
CA ALA A 199 -9.42 -18.97 -20.01
C ALA A 199 -8.17 -19.80 -20.33
N LYS A 200 -7.53 -19.56 -21.49
CA LYS A 200 -6.28 -20.23 -21.86
C LYS A 200 -5.11 -19.84 -20.95
N GLN A 201 -5.04 -18.57 -20.55
CA GLN A 201 -4.00 -18.08 -19.64
C GLN A 201 -4.16 -18.65 -18.23
N VAL A 202 -5.40 -18.74 -17.72
CA VAL A 202 -5.72 -19.39 -16.44
C VAL A 202 -5.31 -20.86 -16.46
N ALA A 203 -5.68 -21.58 -17.53
CA ALA A 203 -5.30 -22.99 -17.67
C ALA A 203 -3.77 -23.20 -17.71
N GLN A 204 -3.03 -22.29 -18.37
CA GLN A 204 -1.58 -22.35 -18.44
C GLN A 204 -0.91 -22.04 -17.09
N GLN A 205 -1.43 -21.07 -16.33
CA GLN A 205 -0.96 -20.76 -14.99
C GLN A 205 -1.23 -21.90 -14.00
N GLU A 206 -2.38 -22.55 -14.11
CA GLU A 206 -2.70 -23.73 -13.29
C GLU A 206 -1.77 -24.90 -13.61
N ALA A 207 -1.47 -25.14 -14.89
CA ALA A 207 -0.50 -26.15 -15.31
C ALA A 207 0.91 -25.88 -14.78
N GLN A 208 1.37 -24.62 -14.81
CA GLN A 208 2.66 -24.23 -14.25
C GLN A 208 2.71 -24.38 -12.72
N ARG A 209 1.65 -23.98 -12.02
CA ARG A 209 1.54 -24.18 -10.56
C ARG A 209 1.58 -25.67 -10.20
N ALA A 210 0.87 -26.51 -10.95
CA ALA A 210 0.89 -27.95 -10.74
C ALA A 210 2.28 -28.55 -10.98
N ALA A 211 2.98 -28.12 -12.02
CA ALA A 211 4.36 -28.55 -12.30
C ALA A 211 5.32 -28.14 -11.17
N PHE A 212 5.22 -26.91 -10.69
CA PHE A 212 6.04 -26.39 -9.58
C PHE A 212 5.81 -27.17 -8.28
N VAL A 213 4.56 -27.53 -7.97
CA VAL A 213 4.22 -28.36 -6.79
C VAL A 213 4.85 -29.74 -6.88
N VAL A 214 4.84 -30.36 -8.07
CA VAL A 214 5.48 -31.67 -8.29
C VAL A 214 7.00 -31.59 -8.15
N GLU A 215 7.61 -30.51 -8.65
CA GLU A 215 9.06 -30.30 -8.58
C GLU A 215 9.52 -30.05 -7.15
N ARG A 216 8.79 -29.21 -6.41
CA ARG A 216 9.00 -29.01 -4.97
C ARG A 216 8.88 -30.31 -4.18
N ALA A 217 7.89 -31.15 -4.47
CA ALA A 217 7.72 -32.45 -3.83
C ALA A 217 8.90 -33.42 -4.12
N LYS A 218 9.49 -33.35 -5.32
CA LYS A 218 10.71 -34.11 -5.66
C LYS A 218 11.93 -33.61 -4.88
N GLN A 219 12.10 -32.29 -4.79
CA GLN A 219 13.19 -31.69 -4.01
C GLN A 219 13.09 -32.03 -2.52
N GLU A 220 11.89 -31.91 -1.92
CA GLU A 220 11.66 -32.29 -0.52
C GLU A 220 11.96 -33.78 -0.28
N LYS A 221 11.61 -34.66 -1.23
CA LYS A 221 11.96 -36.08 -1.16
C LYS A 221 13.47 -36.32 -1.22
N GLN A 222 14.18 -35.64 -2.13
CA GLN A 222 15.65 -35.75 -2.25
C GLN A 222 16.36 -35.22 -1.00
N GLN A 223 15.89 -34.11 -0.44
CA GLN A 223 16.44 -33.54 0.78
C GLN A 223 16.28 -34.50 1.96
N LYS A 224 15.10 -35.11 2.13
CA LYS A 224 14.87 -36.14 3.17
C LYS A 224 15.76 -37.36 3.00
N ILE A 225 15.97 -37.82 1.76
CA ILE A 225 16.88 -38.94 1.48
C ILE A 225 18.32 -38.57 1.83
N CYS A 226 18.78 -37.37 1.46
CA CYS A 226 20.14 -36.90 1.73
C CYS A 226 20.38 -36.75 3.24
N ILE A 227 19.44 -36.16 3.98
CA ILE A 227 19.52 -36.02 5.44
C ILE A 227 19.56 -37.38 6.13
N ASN A 228 18.66 -38.31 5.75
CA ASN A 228 18.64 -39.66 6.32
C ASN A 228 19.93 -40.42 6.00
N PHE A 229 20.45 -40.28 4.78
CA PHE A 229 21.71 -40.93 4.39
C PHE A 229 22.89 -40.37 5.19
N LEU A 230 23.00 -39.04 5.32
CA LEU A 230 24.04 -38.38 6.11
C LEU A 230 23.96 -38.80 7.59
N PHE A 231 22.75 -38.91 8.14
CA PHE A 231 22.52 -39.33 9.51
C PHE A 231 22.92 -40.78 9.75
N ILE A 232 22.51 -41.72 8.87
CA ILE A 232 22.94 -43.13 8.92
C ILE A 232 24.47 -43.23 8.80
N TYR A 233 25.09 -42.46 7.90
CA TYR A 233 26.54 -42.42 7.75
C TYR A 233 27.25 -41.92 9.02
N SER A 234 26.70 -40.91 9.69
CA SER A 234 27.24 -40.39 10.96
C SER A 234 27.12 -41.40 12.10
N LEU A 235 25.98 -42.09 12.22
CA LEU A 235 25.72 -43.11 13.23
C LEU A 235 26.59 -44.35 13.03
N THR A 236 26.78 -44.77 11.79
CA THR A 236 27.68 -45.89 11.44
C THR A 236 29.13 -45.53 11.67
N ALA A 237 29.57 -44.31 11.33
CA ALA A 237 30.92 -43.84 11.65
C ALA A 237 31.18 -43.77 13.16
N LEU A 238 30.18 -43.33 13.95
CA LEU A 238 30.27 -43.27 15.40
C LEU A 238 30.36 -44.68 16.03
N HIS A 239 29.48 -45.60 15.63
CA HIS A 239 29.53 -46.99 16.10
C HIS A 239 30.80 -47.71 15.67
N LEU A 240 31.30 -47.44 14.47
CA LEU A 240 32.59 -47.95 14.01
C LEU A 240 33.74 -47.39 14.86
N GLY A 241 33.72 -46.11 15.21
CA GLY A 241 34.68 -45.49 16.13
C GLY A 241 34.69 -46.15 17.51
N ILE A 242 33.50 -46.37 18.09
CA ILE A 242 33.33 -47.04 19.39
C ILE A 242 33.82 -48.49 19.33
N ALA A 243 33.48 -49.23 18.27
CA ALA A 243 33.93 -50.61 18.08
C ALA A 243 35.45 -50.72 17.87
N ILE A 244 36.06 -49.75 17.19
CA ILE A 244 37.52 -49.66 17.02
C ILE A 244 38.21 -49.39 18.37
N GLY A 245 37.62 -48.57 19.24
CA GLY A 245 38.14 -48.29 20.58
C GLY A 245 38.12 -49.52 21.51
N GLN A 246 37.10 -50.39 21.38
CA GLN A 246 36.94 -51.56 22.24
C GLN A 246 37.89 -52.73 21.88
N ASN A 247 38.35 -52.85 20.63
CA ASN A 247 39.19 -53.96 20.20
C ASN A 247 40.44 -53.50 19.40
N PRO A 248 41.62 -53.38 20.04
CA PRO A 248 42.85 -52.96 19.35
C PRO A 248 43.33 -53.98 18.30
N GLY A 249 42.82 -55.22 18.33
CA GLY A 249 43.12 -56.25 17.33
C GLY A 249 42.64 -55.90 15.93
N TYR A 250 41.57 -55.08 15.81
CA TYR A 250 41.04 -54.67 14.51
C TYR A 250 41.99 -53.73 13.76
N LEU A 251 42.63 -52.79 14.47
CA LEU A 251 43.62 -51.88 13.90
C LEU A 251 44.88 -52.62 13.46
N LYS A 252 45.34 -53.60 14.25
CA LYS A 252 46.46 -54.49 13.87
C LYS A 252 46.13 -55.31 12.62
N LEU A 253 44.92 -55.86 12.54
CA LEU A 253 44.48 -56.61 11.36
C LEU A 253 44.32 -55.72 10.11
N ARG A 254 43.85 -54.47 10.26
CA ARG A 254 43.82 -53.49 9.16
C ARG A 254 45.23 -53.08 8.71
N LYS A 255 46.17 -52.88 9.63
CA LYS A 255 47.59 -52.62 9.29
C LYS A 255 48.16 -53.78 8.48
N LEU A 256 47.91 -55.02 8.89
CA LEU A 256 48.33 -56.22 8.15
C LEU A 256 47.70 -56.31 6.75
N ARG A 257 46.40 -56.05 6.61
CA ARG A 257 45.73 -56.04 5.30
C ARG A 257 46.19 -54.90 4.40
N ALA A 258 46.45 -53.71 4.96
CA ALA A 258 47.00 -52.58 4.24
C ALA A 258 48.42 -52.90 3.75
N ALA A 259 49.28 -53.45 4.61
CA ALA A 259 50.61 -53.92 4.23
C ALA A 259 50.54 -54.98 3.12
N GLN A 260 49.62 -55.94 3.20
CA GLN A 260 49.39 -56.96 2.16
C GLN A 260 48.91 -56.35 0.83
N SER A 261 48.00 -55.36 0.88
CA SER A 261 47.52 -54.67 -0.32
C SER A 261 48.62 -53.84 -0.96
N ILE A 262 49.35 -53.07 -0.16
CA ILE A 262 50.48 -52.24 -0.60
C ILE A 262 51.58 -53.14 -1.20
N SER A 263 51.89 -54.28 -0.58
CA SER A 263 52.87 -55.22 -1.14
C SER A 263 52.41 -55.81 -2.47
N ARG A 264 51.12 -56.14 -2.63
CA ARG A 264 50.56 -56.59 -3.92
C ARG A 264 50.61 -55.51 -4.99
N THR A 265 50.26 -54.26 -4.64
CA THR A 265 50.32 -53.14 -5.59
C THR A 265 51.76 -52.84 -6.00
N ILE A 266 52.72 -52.88 -5.07
CA ILE A 266 54.16 -52.73 -5.37
C ILE A 266 54.65 -53.89 -6.25
N ALA A 267 54.28 -55.13 -5.94
CA ALA A 267 54.67 -56.32 -6.71
C ALA A 267 54.14 -56.29 -8.16
N ASN A 268 52.97 -55.70 -8.39
CA ASN A 268 52.39 -55.55 -9.73
C ASN A 268 52.89 -54.31 -10.48
N SER A 269 53.66 -53.43 -9.84
CA SER A 269 54.19 -52.21 -10.47
C SER A 269 55.50 -52.50 -11.22
N GLN A 270 55.63 -52.00 -12.46
CA GLN A 270 56.79 -52.29 -13.32
C GLN A 270 58.05 -51.45 -13.03
N ASN A 271 57.96 -50.43 -12.15
CA ASN A 271 59.08 -49.54 -11.80
C ASN A 271 59.77 -49.97 -10.49
N ARG A 272 61.10 -50.12 -10.50
CA ARG A 272 61.90 -50.41 -9.30
C ARG A 272 62.29 -49.10 -8.60
N VAL A 273 61.65 -48.81 -7.46
CA VAL A 273 61.98 -47.65 -6.59
C VAL A 273 62.26 -48.15 -5.18
N TYR A 274 63.37 -47.73 -4.57
CA TYR A 274 63.68 -48.04 -3.17
C TYR A 274 62.85 -47.13 -2.26
N LEU A 275 61.94 -47.71 -1.48
CA LEU A 275 61.09 -46.99 -0.54
C LEU A 275 61.36 -47.49 0.88
N ASN A 276 61.30 -46.58 1.86
CA ASN A 276 61.50 -46.92 3.26
C ASN A 276 60.28 -47.70 3.81
N GLY A 277 60.51 -48.91 4.33
CA GLY A 277 59.46 -49.80 4.84
C GLY A 277 58.67 -49.26 6.04
N ASN A 278 59.23 -48.31 6.80
CA ASN A 278 58.55 -47.68 7.93
C ASN A 278 57.46 -46.69 7.46
N ASN A 279 57.75 -45.86 6.44
CA ASN A 279 56.78 -44.90 5.90
C ASN A 279 55.61 -45.58 5.15
N LEU A 280 55.84 -46.76 4.60
CA LEU A 280 54.83 -47.53 3.87
C LEU A 280 53.99 -48.45 4.77
N MET A 281 54.14 -48.36 6.10
CA MET A 281 53.46 -49.22 7.07
C MET A 281 53.69 -50.73 6.83
N LEU A 282 54.77 -51.08 6.11
CA LEU A 282 55.16 -52.46 5.83
C LEU A 282 55.93 -53.09 6.99
N ASN A 283 56.47 -52.28 7.90
CA ASN A 283 57.08 -52.77 9.13
C ASN A 283 56.00 -53.16 10.15
N ILE A 284 55.73 -54.46 10.21
CA ILE A 284 54.71 -55.06 11.07
C ILE A 284 55.17 -55.09 12.54
N GLN A 285 56.48 -55.07 12.81
CA GLN A 285 57.06 -55.21 14.15
C GLN A 285 57.34 -53.87 14.85
N ASP A 286 56.87 -52.75 14.29
CA ASP A 286 57.08 -51.42 14.86
C ASP A 286 56.31 -51.23 16.19
N ALA A 287 57.06 -51.14 17.30
CA ALA A 287 56.53 -50.96 18.65
C ALA A 287 55.80 -49.62 18.86
N ALA A 288 56.13 -48.57 18.10
CA ALA A 288 55.53 -47.25 18.26
C ALA A 288 54.04 -47.21 17.83
N PHE A 289 53.66 -48.02 16.84
CA PHE A 289 52.27 -48.16 16.42
C PHE A 289 51.44 -48.94 17.44
N ASP A 290 52.04 -49.97 18.04
CA ASP A 290 51.38 -50.79 19.06
C ASP A 290 51.16 -50.00 20.36
N GLU A 291 52.12 -49.18 20.79
CA GLU A 291 51.92 -48.24 21.90
C GLU A 291 50.82 -47.21 21.62
N SER A 292 50.75 -46.69 20.38
CA SER A 292 49.73 -45.71 19.98
C SER A 292 48.32 -46.32 19.94
N ALA A 293 48.21 -47.58 19.51
CA ALA A 293 46.96 -48.33 19.53
C ALA A 293 46.52 -48.67 20.96
N GLU A 294 47.45 -48.91 21.89
CA GLU A 294 47.14 -49.14 23.30
C GLU A 294 46.79 -47.85 24.06
N LYS A 295 47.37 -46.69 23.70
CA LYS A 295 46.95 -45.38 24.24
C LYS A 295 45.48 -45.03 23.95
N LEU A 296 44.85 -45.62 22.93
CA LEU A 296 43.43 -45.45 22.66
C LEU A 296 42.52 -46.21 23.66
N LYS A 297 43.05 -47.23 24.37
CA LYS A 297 42.30 -47.90 25.46
C LYS A 297 42.14 -47.04 26.71
N SER A 298 43.07 -46.13 26.99
CA SER A 298 43.05 -45.34 28.23
C SER A 298 42.10 -44.13 28.18
N PHE A 299 41.47 -43.87 27.05
CA PHE A 299 40.41 -42.87 26.86
C PHE A 299 39.03 -43.35 27.36
N GLU A 300 38.98 -44.21 28.39
CA GLU A 300 37.76 -44.78 28.98
C GLU A 300 37.08 -43.87 30.03
N LYS A 301 37.53 -42.61 30.19
CA LYS A 301 36.91 -41.62 31.08
C LYS A 301 36.57 -40.32 30.34
N LEU A 302 35.50 -40.35 29.56
CA LEU A 302 34.71 -39.17 29.24
C LEU A 302 33.29 -39.45 29.72
N GLU A 303 32.94 -38.81 30.83
CA GLU A 303 31.64 -38.88 31.49
C GLU A 303 30.51 -38.51 30.52
N SER A 304 29.36 -39.15 30.71
CA SER A 304 28.13 -39.04 29.90
C SER A 304 27.45 -37.67 29.90
N ASN A 305 28.14 -36.58 30.27
CA ASN A 305 27.56 -35.25 30.48
C ASN A 305 28.06 -34.17 29.50
N THR A 306 28.83 -34.53 28.47
CA THR A 306 29.16 -33.62 27.36
C THR A 306 28.56 -34.11 26.04
N TRP A 307 27.26 -34.34 26.05
CA TRP A 307 26.46 -34.42 24.82
C TRP A 307 25.44 -33.28 24.87
N ASP A 308 25.64 -32.30 24.00
CA ASP A 308 24.78 -31.12 23.86
C ASP A 308 23.29 -31.49 23.81
N ASN A 309 22.47 -30.72 24.52
CA ASN A 309 20.99 -30.83 24.58
C ASN A 309 20.31 -30.95 23.19
N THR A 310 21.01 -30.56 22.13
CA THR A 310 20.56 -30.57 20.74
C THR A 310 20.38 -31.98 20.17
N THR A 311 21.24 -32.95 20.52
CA THR A 311 21.14 -34.33 20.04
C THR A 311 20.09 -35.13 20.80
N GLN A 312 19.94 -34.90 22.11
CA GLN A 312 18.85 -35.52 22.90
C GLN A 312 17.47 -35.00 22.49
N ARG A 313 17.34 -33.70 22.19
CA ARG A 313 16.09 -33.11 21.67
C ARG A 313 15.72 -33.63 20.27
N ALA A 314 16.71 -33.90 19.41
CA ALA A 314 16.46 -34.48 18.08
C ALA A 314 15.87 -35.90 18.18
N ILE A 315 16.35 -36.72 19.13
CA ILE A 315 15.87 -38.09 19.36
C ILE A 315 14.45 -38.11 19.95
N GLN A 316 14.14 -37.21 20.89
CA GLN A 316 12.80 -37.10 21.49
C GLN A 316 11.74 -36.59 20.51
N SER A 317 12.13 -35.76 19.52
CA SER A 317 11.20 -35.12 18.59
C SER A 317 10.57 -36.05 17.55
N LEU A 318 11.03 -37.30 17.41
CA LEU A 318 10.67 -38.12 16.26
C LEU A 318 9.78 -39.33 16.53
N ASN A 319 9.54 -39.75 17.78
CA ASN A 319 8.53 -40.76 18.16
C ASN A 319 8.30 -41.90 17.12
N ILE A 320 9.38 -42.56 16.67
CA ILE A 320 9.34 -43.69 15.72
C ILE A 320 9.58 -44.98 16.51
N ASN A 321 8.63 -45.92 16.41
CA ASN A 321 8.76 -47.27 16.97
C ASN A 321 9.97 -48.00 16.37
N SER A 322 10.70 -48.74 17.22
CA SER A 322 11.90 -49.51 16.87
C SER A 322 11.68 -50.59 15.79
N GLU A 323 10.43 -50.95 15.49
CA GLU A 323 10.08 -51.95 14.47
C GLU A 323 10.30 -51.46 13.02
N SER A 324 10.20 -50.15 12.77
CA SER A 324 10.33 -49.57 11.41
C SER A 324 11.76 -49.59 10.86
N ILE A 325 12.76 -49.76 11.74
CA ILE A 325 14.19 -49.79 11.37
C ILE A 325 14.59 -51.17 10.84
N SER A 326 13.95 -52.23 11.32
CA SER A 326 14.18 -53.63 10.90
C SER A 326 13.76 -53.90 9.43
N GLU A 327 12.69 -53.25 8.96
CA GLU A 327 12.21 -53.42 7.57
C GLU A 327 13.07 -52.67 6.54
N LEU A 328 13.77 -51.61 6.94
CA LEU A 328 14.64 -50.84 6.04
C LEU A 328 16.02 -51.49 5.83
N ILE A 329 16.49 -52.29 6.80
CA ILE A 329 17.79 -52.98 6.73
C ILE A 329 17.71 -54.23 5.84
N THR A 330 16.53 -54.82 5.66
CA THR A 330 16.35 -56.06 4.88
C THR A 330 16.26 -55.85 3.36
N MET A 331 16.13 -54.62 2.86
CA MET A 331 15.94 -54.36 1.42
C MET A 331 17.22 -54.03 0.61
N ASN A 332 18.38 -53.83 1.23
CA ASN A 332 19.61 -53.43 0.52
C ASN A 332 20.58 -54.59 0.24
N GLY A 333 20.04 -55.68 -0.32
CA GLY A 333 20.80 -56.86 -0.75
C GLY A 333 21.21 -56.88 -2.23
N ASN A 334 21.01 -55.81 -3.02
CA ASN A 334 21.33 -55.82 -4.45
C ASN A 334 22.21 -54.64 -4.90
N LYS A 335 23.24 -55.00 -5.68
CA LYS A 335 24.28 -54.18 -6.29
C LYS A 335 23.73 -52.91 -6.97
N ILE A 336 24.37 -51.77 -6.71
CA ILE A 336 24.18 -50.52 -7.44
C ILE A 336 25.36 -50.36 -8.41
N GLU A 337 25.09 -50.49 -9.71
CA GLU A 337 26.00 -50.04 -10.78
C GLU A 337 25.67 -48.59 -11.20
N PRO A 338 26.65 -47.80 -11.65
CA PRO A 338 26.42 -46.40 -12.01
C PRO A 338 25.89 -46.29 -13.46
N VAL A 339 24.75 -45.63 -13.64
CA VAL A 339 24.21 -45.32 -14.97
C VAL A 339 24.64 -43.91 -15.36
N VAL A 340 25.45 -43.82 -16.42
CA VAL A 340 25.79 -42.61 -17.15
C VAL A 340 24.64 -42.23 -18.09
N THR A 341 24.44 -40.93 -18.24
CA THR A 341 23.45 -40.22 -19.05
C THR A 341 23.58 -40.45 -20.55
N GLU A 342 22.47 -40.63 -21.25
CA GLU A 342 22.28 -40.20 -22.64
C GLU A 342 20.79 -39.91 -22.92
N GLY A 343 20.53 -38.87 -23.71
CA GLY A 343 19.19 -38.36 -23.99
C GLY A 343 18.38 -39.22 -24.96
N ASN A 344 17.05 -39.23 -24.78
CA ASN A 344 16.08 -39.41 -25.87
C ASN A 344 14.64 -39.09 -25.42
N GLU A 345 13.84 -38.68 -26.41
CA GLU A 345 12.43 -38.26 -26.40
C GLU A 345 11.45 -39.02 -25.48
N PRO A 346 10.31 -38.41 -25.10
CA PRO A 346 9.38 -39.02 -24.15
C PRO A 346 8.76 -40.33 -24.68
N SER A 347 9.07 -41.41 -23.98
CA SER A 347 8.58 -42.77 -24.26
C SER A 347 7.05 -42.86 -24.38
N LYS A 348 6.56 -43.62 -25.38
CA LYS A 348 5.15 -44.01 -25.61
C LYS A 348 4.39 -44.49 -24.35
N LYS A 349 5.08 -44.92 -23.29
CA LYS A 349 4.47 -45.29 -22.00
C LYS A 349 3.96 -44.08 -21.18
N ALA A 350 4.60 -42.92 -21.29
CA ALA A 350 4.19 -41.70 -20.57
C ALA A 350 2.92 -41.09 -21.17
N LEU A 351 2.82 -41.06 -22.50
CA LEU A 351 1.62 -40.64 -23.23
C LEU A 351 0.41 -41.56 -22.93
N LYS A 352 0.63 -42.87 -22.87
CA LYS A 352 -0.43 -43.85 -22.55
C LYS A 352 -0.89 -43.74 -21.08
N LYS A 353 -0.02 -43.31 -20.17
CA LYS A 353 -0.36 -43.05 -18.76
C LYS A 353 -1.17 -41.75 -18.62
N GLN A 354 -0.77 -40.68 -19.30
CA GLN A 354 -1.54 -39.43 -19.33
C GLN A 354 -2.93 -39.60 -19.96
N GLN A 355 -3.05 -40.40 -21.04
CA GLN A 355 -4.36 -40.71 -21.63
C GLN A 355 -5.26 -41.51 -20.67
N LYS A 356 -4.69 -42.46 -19.92
CA LYS A 356 -5.44 -43.26 -18.94
C LYS A 356 -5.83 -42.47 -17.69
N ASP A 357 -5.00 -41.50 -17.29
CA ASP A 357 -5.30 -40.59 -16.19
C ASP A 357 -6.35 -39.54 -16.59
N ALA A 358 -6.31 -39.05 -17.84
CA ALA A 358 -7.34 -38.18 -18.43
C ALA A 358 -8.68 -38.90 -18.59
N GLU A 359 -8.69 -40.17 -19.03
CA GLU A 359 -9.91 -40.97 -19.16
C GLU A 359 -10.53 -41.31 -17.79
N LYS A 360 -9.71 -41.54 -16.75
CA LYS A 360 -10.18 -41.69 -15.37
C LYS A 360 -10.74 -40.38 -14.80
N ALA A 361 -10.13 -39.24 -15.13
CA ALA A 361 -10.65 -37.93 -14.75
C ALA A 361 -11.99 -37.64 -15.44
N ALA A 362 -12.12 -37.98 -16.72
CA ALA A 362 -13.36 -37.86 -17.48
C ALA A 362 -14.48 -38.76 -16.93
N LYS A 363 -14.20 -40.04 -16.65
CA LYS A 363 -15.17 -40.96 -16.02
C LYS A 363 -15.56 -40.54 -14.60
N LYS A 364 -14.67 -39.88 -13.87
CA LYS A 364 -14.98 -39.31 -12.54
C LYS A 364 -15.83 -38.03 -12.65
N ALA A 365 -15.62 -37.23 -13.71
CA ALA A 365 -16.45 -36.08 -14.03
C ALA A 365 -17.86 -36.52 -14.51
N GLU A 366 -17.96 -37.54 -15.35
CA GLU A 366 -19.24 -38.15 -15.76
C GLU A 366 -19.99 -38.77 -14.58
N ARG A 367 -19.31 -39.50 -13.69
CA ARG A 367 -19.95 -40.01 -12.45
C ARG A 367 -20.40 -38.88 -11.52
N LYS A 368 -19.71 -37.75 -11.48
CA LYS A 368 -20.16 -36.56 -10.74
C LYS A 368 -21.38 -35.91 -11.40
N ALA A 369 -21.42 -35.84 -12.73
CA ALA A 369 -22.56 -35.33 -13.48
C ALA A 369 -23.79 -36.27 -13.37
N GLN A 370 -23.57 -37.58 -13.35
CA GLN A 370 -24.61 -38.60 -13.12
C GLN A 370 -25.10 -38.63 -11.66
N ALA A 371 -24.21 -38.38 -10.68
CA ALA A 371 -24.61 -38.22 -9.28
C ALA A 371 -25.38 -36.91 -9.04
N GLN A 372 -25.06 -35.83 -9.76
CA GLN A 372 -25.83 -34.57 -9.73
C GLN A 372 -27.22 -34.73 -10.35
N SER A 373 -27.38 -35.57 -11.38
CA SER A 373 -28.70 -35.83 -11.99
C SER A 373 -29.54 -36.87 -11.22
N GLN A 374 -28.93 -37.67 -10.34
CA GLN A 374 -29.66 -38.56 -9.42
C GLN A 374 -30.03 -37.90 -8.08
N GLU A 375 -29.42 -36.77 -7.69
CA GLU A 375 -29.81 -36.01 -6.49
C GLU A 375 -31.03 -35.10 -6.71
N GLU A 376 -31.43 -34.81 -7.95
CA GLU A 376 -32.62 -33.99 -8.26
C GLU A 376 -33.96 -34.76 -8.14
N THR A 377 -33.95 -36.08 -7.94
CA THR A 377 -35.19 -36.90 -7.91
C THR A 377 -35.66 -37.32 -6.50
N ASN A 378 -35.02 -36.84 -5.43
CA ASN A 378 -35.50 -37.03 -4.05
C ASN A 378 -35.77 -35.67 -3.38
N GLU A 379 -36.76 -34.93 -3.86
CA GLU A 379 -37.32 -33.79 -3.11
C GLU A 379 -38.15 -34.32 -1.92
N THR A 380 -37.48 -34.54 -0.79
CA THR A 380 -38.17 -34.42 0.51
C THR A 380 -38.68 -32.98 0.64
N GLU A 381 -39.99 -32.80 0.86
CA GLU A 381 -40.61 -31.49 1.12
C GLU A 381 -39.77 -30.65 2.09
N ASP A 382 -39.43 -29.43 1.68
CA ASP A 382 -38.66 -28.49 2.49
C ASP A 382 -39.57 -27.81 3.53
N VAL A 383 -39.45 -28.23 4.79
CA VAL A 383 -40.22 -27.66 5.91
C VAL A 383 -39.83 -26.21 6.27
N SER A 384 -38.75 -25.67 5.69
CA SER A 384 -38.18 -24.36 6.07
C SER A 384 -38.32 -23.27 4.99
N VAL A 385 -39.20 -23.46 4.01
CA VAL A 385 -39.46 -22.47 2.95
C VAL A 385 -39.84 -21.11 3.57
N GLY A 386 -39.15 -20.04 3.17
CA GLY A 386 -39.35 -18.68 3.68
C GLY A 386 -38.63 -18.36 4.99
N CYS A 387 -37.97 -19.33 5.63
CA CYS A 387 -37.13 -19.12 6.81
C CYS A 387 -35.64 -18.91 6.48
N TYR A 388 -35.25 -19.13 5.22
CA TYR A 388 -33.91 -18.85 4.75
C TYR A 388 -33.87 -18.36 3.30
N GLY A 389 -32.80 -17.69 2.92
CA GLY A 389 -32.58 -17.24 1.53
C GLY A 389 -31.79 -15.95 1.42
N GLN A 390 -31.82 -15.32 0.25
CA GLN A 390 -31.25 -14.00 0.02
C GLN A 390 -32.36 -12.96 0.10
N THR A 391 -32.18 -11.91 0.90
CA THR A 391 -33.15 -10.81 0.92
C THR A 391 -33.08 -10.03 -0.38
N LYS A 392 -34.19 -9.37 -0.75
CA LYS A 392 -34.16 -8.32 -1.77
C LYS A 392 -33.20 -7.20 -1.34
N LEU A 393 -32.72 -6.45 -2.33
CA LEU A 393 -31.91 -5.27 -2.09
C LEU A 393 -32.64 -4.34 -1.12
N VAL A 394 -32.00 -4.00 0.00
CA VAL A 394 -32.58 -3.10 1.00
C VAL A 394 -32.61 -1.68 0.44
N GLN A 395 -33.78 -1.25 -0.04
CA GLN A 395 -34.03 0.08 -0.61
C GLN A 395 -35.04 0.88 0.23
N SER A 396 -35.14 0.56 1.53
CA SER A 396 -36.09 1.19 2.46
C SER A 396 -37.56 1.03 2.04
N SER A 397 -37.92 -0.05 1.36
CA SER A 397 -39.28 -0.34 0.89
C SER A 397 -40.22 -0.90 1.97
N GLU A 398 -39.66 -1.53 3.01
CA GLU A 398 -40.38 -2.16 4.11
C GLU A 398 -39.78 -1.70 5.44
N THR A 399 -40.61 -1.37 6.43
CA THR A 399 -40.18 -0.86 7.74
C THR A 399 -39.87 -1.97 8.75
N HIS A 400 -40.43 -3.16 8.57
CA HIS A 400 -40.24 -4.34 9.44
C HIS A 400 -40.26 -4.01 10.94
N GLU A 401 -41.31 -3.34 11.43
CA GLU A 401 -41.43 -2.89 12.84
C GLU A 401 -41.35 -4.04 13.86
N ASP A 402 -41.65 -5.28 13.42
CA ASP A 402 -41.58 -6.49 14.24
C ASP A 402 -40.14 -6.99 14.49
N ARG A 403 -39.14 -6.54 13.69
CA ARG A 403 -37.75 -7.00 13.81
C ARG A 403 -36.94 -6.09 14.72
N LYS A 404 -36.89 -6.43 16.01
CA LYS A 404 -36.01 -5.76 16.98
C LYS A 404 -34.62 -6.38 16.97
N PHE A 405 -33.68 -5.69 16.34
CA PHE A 405 -32.28 -6.09 16.30
C PHE A 405 -31.58 -5.78 17.62
N VAL A 406 -30.80 -6.75 18.10
CA VAL A 406 -29.94 -6.63 19.28
C VAL A 406 -28.48 -6.66 18.82
N ASP A 407 -27.61 -5.87 19.43
CA ASP A 407 -26.18 -5.92 19.14
C ASP A 407 -25.55 -7.16 19.79
N VAL A 408 -24.60 -7.78 19.10
CA VAL A 408 -23.86 -8.96 19.58
C VAL A 408 -23.12 -8.67 20.90
N LYS A 409 -22.70 -7.43 21.13
CA LYS A 409 -22.05 -7.01 22.39
C LYS A 409 -22.99 -7.10 23.60
N ASP A 410 -24.30 -6.93 23.38
CA ASP A 410 -25.32 -6.84 24.43
C ASP A 410 -25.97 -8.22 24.73
N LEU A 411 -25.43 -9.29 24.14
CA LEU A 411 -25.85 -10.67 24.40
C LEU A 411 -25.32 -11.14 25.76
N ASP A 412 -26.07 -10.84 26.80
CA ASP A 412 -25.81 -11.26 28.17
C ASP A 412 -26.74 -12.40 28.63
N SER A 413 -26.51 -12.90 29.84
CA SER A 413 -27.32 -13.95 30.47
C SER A 413 -28.79 -13.54 30.72
N LYS A 414 -29.15 -12.26 30.60
CA LYS A 414 -30.54 -11.78 30.79
C LYS A 414 -31.43 -12.01 29.56
N LEU A 415 -30.80 -12.32 28.43
CA LEU A 415 -31.49 -12.61 27.17
C LEU A 415 -31.69 -14.11 26.92
N ILE A 416 -31.29 -14.97 27.87
CA ILE A 416 -31.49 -16.42 27.79
C ILE A 416 -32.99 -16.75 27.58
N GLU A 417 -33.27 -17.70 26.69
CA GLU A 417 -34.58 -18.15 26.21
C GLU A 417 -35.42 -17.09 25.47
N LYS A 418 -34.87 -15.92 25.13
CA LYS A 418 -35.56 -14.93 24.27
C LYS A 418 -35.21 -15.12 22.80
N SER A 419 -36.22 -15.01 21.93
CA SER A 419 -36.04 -14.91 20.47
C SER A 419 -35.68 -13.47 20.11
N ILE A 420 -34.56 -13.29 19.42
CA ILE A 420 -34.00 -12.00 19.04
C ILE A 420 -33.62 -11.99 17.55
N TRP A 421 -33.50 -10.79 16.98
CA TRP A 421 -32.88 -10.59 15.68
C TRP A 421 -31.45 -10.07 15.83
N LEU A 422 -30.54 -10.61 15.05
CA LEU A 422 -29.13 -10.22 14.98
C LEU A 422 -28.77 -9.91 13.54
N ARG A 423 -28.04 -8.81 13.33
CA ARG A 423 -27.40 -8.51 12.04
C ARG A 423 -25.89 -8.53 12.23
N GLY A 424 -25.22 -9.44 11.55
CA GLY A 424 -23.78 -9.59 11.66
C GLY A 424 -23.14 -10.14 10.41
N ARG A 425 -21.81 -10.19 10.41
CA ARG A 425 -21.03 -10.85 9.36
C ARG A 425 -20.86 -12.33 9.70
N LEU A 426 -21.03 -13.18 8.71
CA LEU A 426 -20.63 -14.58 8.83
C LEU A 426 -19.10 -14.67 8.82
N HIS A 427 -18.50 -14.89 9.98
CA HIS A 427 -17.04 -14.96 10.12
C HIS A 427 -16.53 -16.32 9.68
N THR A 428 -17.07 -17.39 10.25
CA THR A 428 -16.78 -18.77 9.87
C THR A 428 -18.05 -19.60 9.87
N SER A 429 -18.08 -20.65 9.04
CA SER A 429 -19.14 -21.65 9.01
C SER A 429 -18.52 -23.05 8.95
N ARG A 430 -19.05 -23.96 9.77
CA ARG A 430 -18.60 -25.35 9.86
C ARG A 430 -19.81 -26.28 9.92
N ALA A 431 -20.07 -26.96 8.83
CA ALA A 431 -21.10 -28.00 8.76
C ALA A 431 -20.55 -29.36 9.22
N LYS A 432 -21.33 -30.08 10.02
CA LYS A 432 -21.06 -31.46 10.48
C LYS A 432 -22.36 -32.27 10.41
N GLY A 433 -22.60 -32.92 9.28
CA GLY A 433 -23.78 -33.78 9.08
C GLY A 433 -25.10 -33.00 9.18
N LYS A 434 -25.85 -33.24 10.26
CA LYS A 434 -27.17 -32.60 10.52
C LYS A 434 -27.07 -31.27 11.29
N GLN A 435 -25.86 -30.79 11.57
CA GLN A 435 -25.63 -29.55 12.32
C GLN A 435 -24.71 -28.61 11.54
N CYS A 436 -24.91 -27.30 11.68
CA CYS A 436 -23.99 -26.28 11.20
C CYS A 436 -23.72 -25.28 12.32
N PHE A 437 -22.44 -25.09 12.62
CA PHE A 437 -21.95 -24.07 13.53
C PHE A 437 -21.49 -22.87 12.72
N ILE A 438 -21.92 -21.68 13.10
CA ILE A 438 -21.46 -20.44 12.50
C ILE A 438 -20.96 -19.50 13.57
N VAL A 439 -20.01 -18.63 13.22
CA VAL A 439 -19.60 -17.52 14.08
C VAL A 439 -20.13 -16.24 13.46
N ILE A 440 -20.99 -15.55 14.20
CA ILE A 440 -21.55 -14.26 13.79
C ILE A 440 -20.70 -13.17 14.45
N ARG A 441 -20.13 -12.30 13.63
CA ARG A 441 -19.29 -11.19 14.08
C ARG A 441 -19.96 -9.86 13.81
N GLN A 442 -20.02 -9.02 14.82
CA GLN A 442 -20.41 -7.61 14.69
C GLN A 442 -19.29 -6.77 15.30
N GLN A 443 -18.57 -6.04 14.44
CA GLN A 443 -17.39 -5.25 14.83
C GLN A 443 -16.32 -6.13 15.52
N SER A 444 -16.02 -5.86 16.79
CA SER A 444 -15.09 -6.63 17.64
C SER A 444 -15.76 -7.79 18.38
N SER A 445 -17.09 -7.83 18.47
CA SER A 445 -17.83 -8.87 19.20
C SER A 445 -18.20 -10.05 18.31
N THR A 446 -18.10 -11.25 18.86
CA THR A 446 -18.42 -12.52 18.21
C THR A 446 -19.30 -13.40 19.10
N VAL A 447 -20.25 -14.10 18.47
CA VAL A 447 -21.11 -15.09 19.13
C VAL A 447 -21.23 -16.34 18.25
N GLN A 448 -21.32 -17.50 18.90
CA GLN A 448 -21.56 -18.76 18.22
C GLN A 448 -23.05 -18.93 17.90
N GLY A 449 -23.34 -19.29 16.66
CA GLY A 449 -24.66 -19.72 16.20
C GLY A 449 -24.68 -21.22 15.91
N LEU A 450 -25.74 -21.90 16.34
CA LEU A 450 -25.99 -23.31 16.08
C LEU A 450 -27.29 -23.47 15.27
N VAL A 451 -27.20 -24.25 14.19
CA VAL A 451 -28.35 -24.71 13.40
C VAL A 451 -28.34 -26.23 13.43
N ALA A 452 -29.46 -26.85 13.82
CA ALA A 452 -29.63 -28.30 13.82
C ALA A 452 -30.94 -28.68 13.16
N VAL A 453 -30.93 -29.74 12.33
CA VAL A 453 -32.14 -30.26 11.68
C VAL A 453 -33.14 -30.71 12.75
N ASN A 454 -34.36 -30.17 12.70
CA ASN A 454 -35.48 -30.49 13.58
C ASN A 454 -36.81 -30.41 12.81
N GLU A 455 -37.96 -30.44 13.49
CA GLU A 455 -39.27 -30.37 12.84
C GLU A 455 -39.51 -29.07 12.04
N LYS A 456 -38.83 -27.97 12.41
CA LYS A 456 -38.95 -26.64 11.78
C LYS A 456 -37.79 -26.30 10.83
N ILE A 457 -36.66 -26.98 10.98
CA ILE A 457 -35.38 -26.71 10.29
C ILE A 457 -35.02 -27.90 9.40
N SER A 458 -35.05 -27.69 8.09
CA SER A 458 -34.77 -28.70 7.07
C SER A 458 -33.26 -28.91 6.84
N LYS A 459 -32.91 -30.01 6.15
CA LYS A 459 -31.53 -30.26 5.71
C LYS A 459 -31.08 -29.23 4.66
N GLN A 460 -32.01 -28.73 3.87
CA GLN A 460 -31.79 -27.73 2.83
C GLN A 460 -31.34 -26.40 3.43
N MET A 461 -31.97 -25.96 4.53
CA MET A 461 -31.54 -24.77 5.28
C MET A 461 -30.11 -24.90 5.82
N VAL A 462 -29.78 -26.05 6.43
CA VAL A 462 -28.41 -26.31 6.93
C VAL A 462 -27.38 -26.31 5.79
N LYS A 463 -27.73 -26.90 4.63
CA LYS A 463 -26.91 -26.86 3.41
C LYS A 463 -26.74 -25.42 2.90
N PHE A 464 -27.81 -24.63 2.85
CA PHE A 464 -27.75 -23.22 2.45
C PHE A 464 -26.78 -22.42 3.33
N ILE A 465 -26.90 -22.51 4.66
CA ILE A 465 -26.03 -21.79 5.60
C ILE A 465 -24.56 -22.18 5.42
N SER A 466 -24.28 -23.47 5.12
CA SER A 466 -22.93 -23.94 4.85
C SER A 466 -22.32 -23.39 3.55
N THR A 467 -23.15 -22.96 2.60
CA THR A 467 -22.73 -22.38 1.32
C THR A 467 -22.57 -20.86 1.35
N ILE A 468 -23.05 -20.19 2.40
CA ILE A 468 -22.89 -18.73 2.54
C ILE A 468 -21.38 -18.41 2.61
N THR A 469 -20.94 -17.50 1.76
CA THR A 469 -19.55 -17.08 1.69
C THR A 469 -19.16 -16.27 2.94
N LYS A 470 -17.89 -16.43 3.37
CA LYS A 470 -17.33 -15.65 4.49
C LYS A 470 -17.48 -14.15 4.25
N GLU A 471 -17.63 -13.40 5.33
CA GLU A 471 -17.82 -11.94 5.37
C GLU A 471 -19.16 -11.42 4.81
N SER A 472 -20.06 -12.31 4.36
CA SER A 472 -21.45 -11.96 4.01
C SER A 472 -22.20 -11.41 5.22
N ILE A 473 -23.05 -10.41 4.98
CA ILE A 473 -23.92 -9.83 6.02
C ILE A 473 -25.21 -10.65 6.06
N ILE A 474 -25.55 -11.14 7.24
CA ILE A 474 -26.70 -12.00 7.49
C ILE A 474 -27.59 -11.42 8.58
N ASP A 475 -28.90 -11.53 8.36
CA ASP A 475 -29.94 -11.34 9.37
C ASP A 475 -30.31 -12.70 9.92
N VAL A 476 -30.24 -12.83 11.24
CA VAL A 476 -30.46 -14.09 11.95
C VAL A 476 -31.52 -13.87 13.00
N GLN A 477 -32.61 -14.64 12.93
CA GLN A 477 -33.52 -14.81 14.06
C GLN A 477 -33.03 -16.01 14.87
N ALA A 478 -32.76 -15.82 16.16
CA ALA A 478 -32.25 -16.87 17.02
C ALA A 478 -32.77 -16.77 18.45
N VAL A 479 -32.83 -17.92 19.14
CA VAL A 479 -33.09 -18.02 20.57
C VAL A 479 -31.75 -18.13 21.31
N VAL A 480 -31.51 -17.25 22.28
CA VAL A 480 -30.27 -17.28 23.07
C VAL A 480 -30.34 -18.40 24.10
N LYS A 481 -29.31 -19.24 24.18
CA LYS A 481 -29.18 -20.30 25.19
C LYS A 481 -27.88 -20.18 25.96
N GLY A 482 -27.91 -20.54 27.24
CA GLY A 482 -26.72 -20.63 28.08
C GLY A 482 -25.88 -21.87 27.73
N VAL A 483 -24.56 -21.73 27.75
CA VAL A 483 -23.63 -22.83 27.42
C VAL A 483 -23.01 -23.39 28.70
N PRO A 484 -22.99 -24.73 28.90
CA PRO A 484 -22.38 -25.33 30.09
C PRO A 484 -20.86 -25.22 30.11
N MET A 485 -20.22 -25.07 28.94
CA MET A 485 -18.78 -24.90 28.77
C MET A 485 -18.51 -23.62 27.98
N LYS A 486 -17.63 -22.76 28.49
CA LYS A 486 -17.34 -21.46 27.87
C LYS A 486 -16.75 -21.62 26.47
N ILE A 487 -17.25 -20.83 25.53
CA ILE A 487 -16.80 -20.85 24.14
C ILE A 487 -15.58 -19.93 23.99
N GLU A 488 -14.38 -20.48 24.10
CA GLU A 488 -13.14 -19.69 24.07
C GLU A 488 -12.87 -18.96 22.74
N SER A 489 -13.46 -19.42 21.63
CA SER A 489 -13.30 -18.80 20.32
C SER A 489 -14.12 -17.54 20.09
N CYS A 490 -15.07 -17.22 20.97
CA CYS A 490 -15.97 -16.08 20.85
C CYS A 490 -15.79 -15.07 21.99
N THR A 491 -16.15 -13.81 21.77
CA THR A 491 -16.18 -12.81 22.85
C THR A 491 -17.34 -13.09 23.80
N GLN A 492 -18.50 -13.47 23.27
CA GLN A 492 -19.63 -13.94 24.06
C GLN A 492 -19.43 -15.42 24.39
N LYS A 493 -18.82 -15.67 25.56
CA LYS A 493 -18.41 -17.02 25.99
C LYS A 493 -19.50 -17.80 26.70
N ASP A 494 -20.43 -17.10 27.35
CA ASP A 494 -21.41 -17.70 28.27
C ASP A 494 -22.72 -18.09 27.56
N VAL A 495 -22.93 -17.63 26.32
CA VAL A 495 -24.17 -17.85 25.54
C VAL A 495 -23.89 -18.30 24.11
N GLU A 496 -24.83 -19.05 23.54
CA GLU A 496 -24.88 -19.38 22.11
C GLU A 496 -26.27 -19.07 21.53
N CYS A 497 -26.36 -18.88 20.21
CA CYS A 497 -27.59 -18.56 19.51
C CYS A 497 -28.13 -19.76 18.73
N HIS A 498 -29.30 -20.28 19.10
CA HIS A 498 -30.00 -21.33 18.36
C HIS A 498 -30.82 -20.70 17.24
N ILE A 499 -30.39 -20.91 16.01
CA ILE A 499 -30.86 -20.17 14.84
C ILE A 499 -32.18 -20.75 14.32
N GLU A 500 -33.17 -19.89 14.14
CA GLU A 500 -34.50 -20.24 13.59
C GLU A 500 -34.67 -19.75 12.14
N LYS A 501 -34.14 -18.57 11.79
CA LYS A 501 -34.19 -18.01 10.43
C LYS A 501 -32.89 -17.34 10.05
N VAL A 502 -32.50 -17.42 8.77
CA VAL A 502 -31.26 -16.81 8.26
C VAL A 502 -31.47 -16.22 6.88
N PHE A 503 -31.26 -14.92 6.74
CA PHE A 503 -31.33 -14.25 5.45
C PHE A 503 -30.02 -13.55 5.11
N VAL A 504 -29.52 -13.75 3.89
CA VAL A 504 -28.34 -13.04 3.38
C VAL A 504 -28.76 -11.67 2.88
N VAL A 505 -28.30 -10.63 3.57
CA VAL A 505 -28.57 -9.21 3.24
C VAL A 505 -27.64 -8.74 2.14
N SER A 506 -26.35 -9.06 2.29
CA SER A 506 -25.31 -8.72 1.33
C SER A 506 -24.35 -9.88 1.21
N ALA A 507 -24.37 -10.54 0.06
CA ALA A 507 -23.45 -11.63 -0.24
C ALA A 507 -22.04 -11.08 -0.50
N SER A 508 -21.04 -11.75 0.08
CA SER A 508 -19.62 -11.48 -0.15
C SER A 508 -19.11 -12.33 -1.31
N MET A 509 -18.05 -11.87 -1.98
CA MET A 509 -17.35 -12.68 -2.97
C MET A 509 -16.73 -13.93 -2.31
N PRO A 510 -16.77 -15.11 -2.95
CA PRO A 510 -16.21 -16.34 -2.36
C PRO A 510 -14.71 -16.27 -2.09
N GLN A 511 -13.97 -15.59 -2.97
CA GLN A 511 -12.52 -15.39 -2.83
C GLN A 511 -12.25 -14.02 -2.20
N LEU A 512 -11.69 -14.04 -0.98
CA LEU A 512 -11.24 -12.84 -0.30
C LEU A 512 -9.74 -12.62 -0.56
N PRO A 513 -9.29 -11.37 -0.79
CA PRO A 513 -7.87 -11.06 -0.99
C PRO A 513 -7.03 -11.29 0.26
N LEU A 514 -7.65 -11.20 1.45
CA LEU A 514 -7.06 -11.60 2.73
C LEU A 514 -8.14 -12.25 3.61
N GLN A 515 -7.74 -13.21 4.44
CA GLN A 515 -8.59 -13.79 5.49
C GLN A 515 -8.42 -12.97 6.78
N ILE A 516 -9.53 -12.74 7.50
CA ILE A 516 -9.52 -11.95 8.74
C ILE A 516 -8.77 -12.71 9.84
N GLU A 517 -8.87 -14.03 9.85
CA GLU A 517 -8.19 -14.92 10.80
C GLU A 517 -6.66 -14.82 10.65
N ASP A 518 -6.15 -14.77 9.42
CA ASP A 518 -4.72 -14.63 9.14
C ASP A 518 -4.22 -13.22 9.50
N ALA A 519 -5.03 -12.19 9.28
CA ALA A 519 -4.70 -10.80 9.61
C ALA A 519 -4.81 -10.48 11.11
N SER A 520 -5.57 -11.25 11.89
CA SER A 520 -5.77 -11.08 13.34
C SER A 520 -4.81 -11.91 14.19
N ARG A 521 -3.96 -12.72 13.57
CA ARG A 521 -3.05 -13.63 14.29
C ARG A 521 -2.03 -12.83 15.14
N PRO A 522 -1.71 -13.26 16.37
CA PRO A 522 -0.73 -12.60 17.22
C PRO A 522 0.66 -12.48 16.57
N CYS A 523 1.30 -11.34 16.79
CA CYS A 523 2.68 -11.10 16.35
C CYS A 523 3.64 -11.67 17.39
N GLY A 524 4.38 -12.74 17.06
CA GLY A 524 5.50 -13.24 17.88
C GLY A 524 5.44 -14.72 18.28
N ASP A 525 4.38 -15.46 17.94
CA ASP A 525 4.32 -16.90 18.24
C ASP A 525 5.13 -17.71 17.20
N GLU A 526 6.28 -18.26 17.62
CA GLU A 526 7.17 -19.11 16.81
C GLU A 526 6.63 -20.54 16.58
N THR A 527 5.54 -20.91 17.25
CA THR A 527 4.96 -22.26 17.28
C THR A 527 3.91 -22.51 16.19
N GLY A 528 3.51 -21.49 15.42
CA GLY A 528 2.47 -21.57 14.39
C GLY A 528 2.98 -21.60 12.95
N LEU A 529 2.09 -21.94 12.01
CA LEU A 529 2.30 -21.72 10.58
C LEU A 529 2.66 -20.24 10.33
N ASN A 530 3.88 -19.98 9.85
CA ASN A 530 4.47 -18.65 9.62
C ASN A 530 3.83 -17.83 8.47
N ILE A 531 2.57 -18.07 8.11
CA ILE A 531 1.89 -17.32 7.05
C ILE A 531 1.32 -16.05 7.67
N LYS A 532 2.05 -14.93 7.54
CA LYS A 532 1.58 -13.59 7.92
C LYS A 532 1.22 -12.80 6.66
N VAL A 533 0.14 -12.02 6.72
CA VAL A 533 -0.22 -11.10 5.64
C VAL A 533 0.74 -9.91 5.67
N ASN A 534 1.42 -9.64 4.55
CA ASN A 534 2.32 -8.50 4.43
C ASN A 534 1.55 -7.18 4.63
N GLN A 535 2.19 -6.18 5.24
CA GLN A 535 1.60 -4.88 5.52
C GLN A 535 1.07 -4.20 4.25
N ASP A 536 1.79 -4.25 3.13
CA ASP A 536 1.31 -3.67 1.88
C ASP A 536 0.02 -4.32 1.39
N THR A 537 -0.08 -5.66 1.46
CA THR A 537 -1.31 -6.39 1.09
C THR A 537 -2.48 -6.03 2.02
N ARG A 538 -2.22 -5.78 3.30
CA ARG A 538 -3.23 -5.29 4.26
C ARG A 538 -3.70 -3.87 3.89
N LEU A 539 -2.78 -2.98 3.54
CA LEU A 539 -3.08 -1.60 3.17
C LEU A 539 -3.77 -1.49 1.81
N ASP A 540 -3.40 -2.33 0.83
CA ASP A 540 -4.08 -2.37 -0.47
C ASP A 540 -5.53 -2.86 -0.35
N ASN A 541 -5.81 -3.66 0.69
CA ASN A 541 -7.14 -4.17 1.03
C ASN A 541 -7.63 -3.60 2.37
N ARG A 542 -7.35 -2.32 2.63
CA ARG A 542 -7.54 -1.68 3.95
C ARG A 542 -8.95 -1.86 4.51
N ILE A 543 -9.98 -1.85 3.68
CA ILE A 543 -11.38 -2.02 4.10
C ILE A 543 -11.62 -3.38 4.79
N LEU A 544 -10.96 -4.45 4.33
CA LEU A 544 -11.04 -5.76 4.99
C LEU A 544 -10.17 -5.79 6.24
N ASP A 545 -8.97 -5.21 6.16
CA ASP A 545 -8.06 -5.14 7.29
C ASP A 545 -8.66 -4.38 8.49
N LEU A 546 -9.37 -3.27 8.25
CA LEU A 546 -10.08 -2.51 9.29
C LEU A 546 -11.19 -3.31 10.01
N ARG A 547 -11.53 -4.51 9.54
CA ARG A 547 -12.52 -5.38 10.19
C ARG A 547 -11.91 -6.27 11.27
N THR A 548 -10.58 -6.36 11.38
CA THR A 548 -9.93 -7.14 12.44
C THR A 548 -10.22 -6.52 13.82
N PRO A 549 -10.32 -7.32 14.89
CA PRO A 549 -10.58 -6.81 16.24
C PRO A 549 -9.55 -5.78 16.70
N ALA A 550 -8.26 -6.00 16.41
CA ALA A 550 -7.20 -5.07 16.79
C ALA A 550 -7.32 -3.73 16.06
N ASN A 551 -7.56 -3.70 14.74
CA ASN A 551 -7.73 -2.42 14.03
C ASN A 551 -8.99 -1.70 14.52
N GLN A 552 -10.10 -2.42 14.72
CA GLN A 552 -11.32 -1.89 15.31
C GLN A 552 -11.04 -1.23 16.68
N ALA A 553 -10.20 -1.83 17.51
CA ALA A 553 -9.81 -1.27 18.80
C ALA A 553 -8.87 -0.06 18.66
N ILE A 554 -7.83 -0.13 17.82
CA ILE A 554 -6.89 0.97 17.56
C ILE A 554 -7.62 2.25 17.18
N PHE A 555 -8.56 2.19 16.24
CA PHE A 555 -9.29 3.37 15.76
C PHE A 555 -10.31 3.91 16.79
N ARG A 556 -10.81 3.07 17.71
CA ARG A 556 -11.61 3.54 18.85
C ARG A 556 -10.74 4.26 19.89
N VAL A 557 -9.52 3.76 20.14
CA VAL A 557 -8.53 4.43 21.00
C VAL A 557 -8.11 5.77 20.39
N GLU A 558 -7.85 5.82 19.08
CA GLU A 558 -7.54 7.08 18.37
C GLU A 558 -8.66 8.11 18.47
N ALA A 559 -9.91 7.67 18.28
CA ALA A 559 -11.08 8.53 18.51
C ALA A 559 -11.16 8.98 19.97
N GLY A 560 -10.81 8.11 20.92
CA GLY A 560 -10.70 8.42 22.33
C GLY A 560 -9.65 9.48 22.65
N VAL A 561 -8.46 9.40 22.05
CA VAL A 561 -7.40 10.42 22.16
C VAL A 561 -7.94 11.79 21.70
N SER A 562 -8.57 11.83 20.52
CA SER A 562 -9.14 13.07 19.98
C SER A 562 -10.23 13.65 20.88
N LYS A 563 -11.11 12.79 21.42
CA LYS A 563 -12.17 13.22 22.33
C LYS A 563 -11.60 13.74 23.64
N LEU A 564 -10.72 12.99 24.29
CA LEU A 564 -10.10 13.37 25.58
C LEU A 564 -9.30 14.66 25.43
N PHE A 565 -8.55 14.83 24.35
CA PHE A 565 -7.83 16.07 24.04
C PHE A 565 -8.79 17.29 24.02
N ARG A 566 -9.90 17.19 23.27
CA ARG A 566 -10.92 18.25 23.23
C ARG A 566 -11.56 18.49 24.59
N ASP A 567 -11.99 17.44 25.27
CA ASP A 567 -12.71 17.53 26.54
C ASP A 567 -11.84 18.16 27.64
N ILE A 568 -10.57 17.72 27.77
CA ILE A 568 -9.63 18.23 28.77
C ILE A 568 -9.29 19.70 28.51
N LEU A 569 -9.01 20.08 27.26
CA LEU A 569 -8.68 21.48 26.94
C LEU A 569 -9.89 22.41 27.08
N THR A 570 -11.08 21.96 26.68
CA THR A 570 -12.33 22.71 26.87
C THR A 570 -12.61 22.96 28.35
N GLN A 571 -12.41 21.96 29.20
CA GLN A 571 -12.54 22.11 30.67
C GLN A 571 -11.53 23.12 31.25
N ARG A 572 -10.36 23.29 30.62
CA ARG A 572 -9.33 24.26 31.01
C ARG A 572 -9.52 25.65 30.36
N GLY A 573 -10.64 25.86 29.67
CA GLY A 573 -11.04 27.13 29.09
C GLY A 573 -10.39 27.44 27.72
N PHE A 574 -9.90 26.43 27.01
CA PHE A 574 -9.43 26.62 25.63
C PHE A 574 -10.60 26.71 24.64
N VAL A 575 -10.40 27.46 23.56
CA VAL A 575 -11.35 27.61 22.45
C VAL A 575 -10.87 26.81 21.24
N GLU A 576 -11.73 25.94 20.68
CA GLU A 576 -11.45 25.26 19.41
C GLU A 576 -11.52 26.26 18.25
N ILE A 577 -10.47 26.33 17.44
CA ILE A 577 -10.39 27.16 16.24
C ILE A 577 -10.23 26.30 14.99
N HIS A 578 -10.67 26.81 13.85
CA HIS A 578 -10.50 26.17 12.55
C HIS A 578 -9.66 27.03 11.62
N THR A 579 -8.44 26.58 11.35
CA THR A 579 -7.46 27.30 10.55
C THR A 579 -7.46 26.83 9.09
N PRO A 580 -7.27 27.73 8.12
CA PRO A 580 -7.22 27.35 6.71
C PRO A 580 -5.99 26.45 6.45
N LYS A 581 -6.17 25.44 5.60
CA LYS A 581 -5.11 24.51 5.21
C LYS A 581 -4.47 24.85 3.87
N ILE A 582 -5.06 25.78 3.13
CA ILE A 582 -4.51 26.35 1.89
C ILE A 582 -3.98 27.74 2.24
N ILE A 583 -2.70 27.98 1.93
CA ILE A 583 -1.99 29.21 2.27
C ILE A 583 -1.31 29.82 1.04
N SER A 584 -1.11 31.14 1.05
CA SER A 584 -0.55 31.88 -0.09
C SER A 584 0.96 31.73 -0.24
N ALA A 585 1.68 31.39 0.84
CA ALA A 585 3.12 31.23 0.88
C ALA A 585 3.51 30.12 1.86
N ALA A 586 4.69 29.52 1.70
CA ALA A 586 5.21 28.51 2.62
C ALA A 586 5.38 29.07 4.04
N SER A 587 4.73 28.45 5.03
CA SER A 587 4.73 28.92 6.44
C SER A 587 6.11 28.97 7.10
N GLU A 588 7.03 28.11 6.67
CA GLU A 588 8.30 27.82 7.36
C GLU A 588 9.52 27.86 6.41
N GLY A 589 9.42 28.56 5.28
CA GLY A 589 10.57 28.83 4.40
C GLY A 589 11.17 27.63 3.64
N GLY A 590 10.67 26.40 3.86
CA GLY A 590 11.18 25.19 3.22
C GLY A 590 10.69 24.95 1.78
N ALA A 591 11.53 24.26 0.98
CA ALA A 591 11.18 23.75 -0.35
C ALA A 591 10.20 22.55 -0.32
N ASN A 592 9.87 22.05 0.86
CA ASN A 592 9.10 20.82 1.09
C ASN A 592 7.62 21.10 1.42
N VAL A 593 6.96 21.95 0.63
CA VAL A 593 5.52 22.23 0.73
C VAL A 593 4.77 21.69 -0.49
N PHE A 594 3.59 21.12 -0.28
CA PHE A 594 2.74 20.73 -1.41
C PHE A 594 2.18 21.97 -2.09
N THR A 595 2.43 22.10 -3.39
CA THR A 595 1.89 23.19 -4.22
C THR A 595 0.59 22.74 -4.88
N VAL A 596 -0.45 23.56 -4.76
CA VAL A 596 -1.76 23.34 -5.37
C VAL A 596 -2.08 24.47 -6.34
N SER A 597 -2.70 24.12 -7.46
CA SER A 597 -3.21 25.13 -8.41
C SER A 597 -4.41 25.83 -7.80
N TYR A 598 -4.34 27.15 -7.65
CA TYR A 598 -5.40 27.97 -7.04
C TYR A 598 -5.87 29.02 -8.05
N PHE A 599 -6.85 28.62 -8.88
CA PHE A 599 -7.38 29.41 -10.00
C PHE A 599 -6.26 29.86 -10.97
N LYS A 600 -5.94 31.15 -10.97
CA LYS A 600 -4.90 31.75 -11.84
C LYS A 600 -3.53 31.85 -11.13
N GLY A 601 -3.43 31.40 -9.88
CA GLY A 601 -2.22 31.45 -9.07
C GLY A 601 -1.85 30.10 -8.46
N ALA A 602 -0.80 30.09 -7.66
CA ALA A 602 -0.40 28.95 -6.84
C ALA A 602 -0.80 29.21 -5.39
N ALA A 603 -1.18 28.14 -4.70
CA ALA A 603 -1.27 28.12 -3.25
C ALA A 603 -0.53 26.88 -2.72
N TYR A 604 -0.36 26.80 -1.41
CA TYR A 604 0.39 25.74 -0.76
C TYR A 604 -0.46 25.10 0.35
N LEU A 605 -0.19 23.85 0.69
CA LEU A 605 -0.79 23.22 1.87
C LEU A 605 0.03 23.55 3.12
N ALA A 606 -0.67 23.84 4.22
CA ALA A 606 -0.05 24.21 5.48
C ALA A 606 0.67 23.02 6.12
N GLN A 607 1.98 23.19 6.38
CA GLN A 607 2.81 22.22 7.11
C GLN A 607 2.51 22.15 8.60
N SER A 608 1.91 23.22 9.13
CA SER A 608 1.48 23.33 10.50
C SER A 608 0.45 24.48 10.57
N PRO A 609 -0.51 24.45 11.51
CA PRO A 609 -1.38 25.59 11.77
C PRO A 609 -0.67 26.69 12.59
N GLN A 610 0.67 26.65 12.70
CA GLN A 610 1.49 27.45 13.62
C GLN A 610 1.32 28.95 13.49
N LEU A 611 1.24 29.48 12.26
CA LEU A 611 1.06 30.91 12.05
C LEU A 611 -0.33 31.36 12.52
N TYR A 612 -1.38 30.61 12.17
CA TYR A 612 -2.76 30.98 12.48
C TYR A 612 -3.10 30.84 13.96
N LYS A 613 -2.55 29.84 14.67
CA LYS A 613 -2.78 29.73 16.12
C LYS A 613 -2.16 30.90 16.90
N GLN A 614 -0.98 31.38 16.49
CA GLN A 614 -0.36 32.58 17.07
C GLN A 614 -1.13 33.85 16.71
N MET A 615 -1.62 33.97 15.47
CA MET A 615 -2.48 35.09 15.09
C MET A 615 -3.81 35.11 15.88
N ALA A 616 -4.33 33.95 16.28
CA ALA A 616 -5.48 33.88 17.17
C ALA A 616 -5.13 34.40 18.58
N ILE A 617 -3.95 34.06 19.11
CA ILE A 617 -3.46 34.64 20.37
C ILE A 617 -3.34 36.17 20.26
N ALA A 618 -2.75 36.67 19.17
CA ALA A 618 -2.65 38.11 18.91
C ALA A 618 -4.02 38.79 18.72
N ALA A 619 -5.08 38.03 18.51
CA ALA A 619 -6.46 38.49 18.39
C ALA A 619 -7.28 38.25 19.67
N ASP A 620 -6.62 38.27 20.83
CA ASP A 620 -7.21 38.13 22.18
C ASP A 620 -7.82 36.76 22.53
N PHE A 621 -7.61 35.73 21.71
CA PHE A 621 -7.94 34.37 22.15
C PHE A 621 -6.84 33.85 23.08
N ASP A 622 -7.02 34.00 24.40
CA ASP A 622 -6.03 33.64 25.44
C ASP A 622 -5.52 32.18 25.34
N LYS A 623 -6.40 31.25 24.99
CA LYS A 623 -6.12 29.81 24.90
C LYS A 623 -6.85 29.19 23.73
N VAL A 624 -6.13 28.58 22.79
CA VAL A 624 -6.70 28.00 21.57
C VAL A 624 -6.17 26.59 21.30
N PHE A 625 -7.00 25.76 20.69
CA PHE A 625 -6.56 24.50 20.09
C PHE A 625 -7.21 24.26 18.73
N THR A 626 -6.60 23.42 17.90
CA THR A 626 -7.18 22.96 16.64
C THR A 626 -6.86 21.49 16.43
N VAL A 627 -7.85 20.74 15.96
CA VAL A 627 -7.67 19.37 15.47
C VAL A 627 -7.87 19.39 13.96
N GLY A 628 -6.86 19.01 13.19
CA GLY A 628 -6.98 19.04 11.73
C GLY A 628 -5.78 18.49 10.98
N ALA A 629 -5.93 18.39 9.65
CA ALA A 629 -4.89 17.85 8.78
C ALA A 629 -3.63 18.73 8.75
N VAL A 630 -2.48 18.04 8.72
CA VAL A 630 -1.14 18.59 8.63
C VAL A 630 -0.40 17.89 7.50
N PHE A 631 0.32 18.67 6.67
CA PHE A 631 0.93 18.17 5.44
C PHE A 631 2.45 18.35 5.42
N ARG A 632 3.21 17.26 5.35
CA ARG A 632 4.68 17.31 5.20
C ARG A 632 5.08 16.74 3.85
N ALA A 633 5.65 17.58 2.97
CA ALA A 633 6.07 17.16 1.63
C ALA A 633 7.53 16.67 1.59
N GLU A 634 8.05 16.16 2.71
CA GLU A 634 9.37 15.54 2.77
C GLU A 634 9.31 14.13 2.17
N ASP A 635 10.30 13.75 1.36
CA ASP A 635 10.42 12.40 0.79
C ASP A 635 10.98 11.39 1.81
N SER A 636 10.34 11.33 2.98
CA SER A 636 10.72 10.45 4.08
C SER A 636 9.80 9.24 4.13
N ASN A 637 10.26 8.10 3.60
CA ASN A 637 9.52 6.84 3.61
C ASN A 637 9.99 5.90 4.73
N THR A 638 9.76 6.30 5.97
CA THR A 638 10.13 5.52 7.17
C THR A 638 8.88 4.93 7.87
N HIS A 639 9.06 4.20 8.97
CA HIS A 639 7.96 3.65 9.77
C HIS A 639 7.30 4.69 10.69
N ARG A 640 7.87 5.91 10.81
CA ARG A 640 7.43 6.97 11.74
C ARG A 640 6.80 8.18 11.05
N HIS A 641 7.01 8.33 9.74
CA HIS A 641 6.63 9.52 8.99
C HIS A 641 5.46 9.23 8.02
N LEU A 642 4.56 10.22 7.91
CA LEU A 642 3.46 10.28 6.94
C LEU A 642 3.53 11.65 6.24
N THR A 643 3.04 11.72 5.00
CA THR A 643 2.95 12.98 4.26
C THR A 643 1.70 13.79 4.60
N GLU A 644 0.66 13.12 5.07
CA GLU A 644 -0.56 13.71 5.63
C GLU A 644 -0.90 12.98 6.92
N PHE A 645 -1.13 13.73 8.00
CA PHE A 645 -1.51 13.20 9.31
C PHE A 645 -2.41 14.20 10.05
N VAL A 646 -3.00 13.78 11.17
CA VAL A 646 -3.86 14.64 12.00
C VAL A 646 -3.04 15.29 13.11
N GLY A 647 -2.96 16.62 13.07
CA GLY A 647 -2.36 17.42 14.13
C GLY A 647 -3.37 17.79 15.22
N LEU A 648 -2.94 17.66 16.47
CA LEU A 648 -3.58 18.24 17.65
C LEU A 648 -2.69 19.39 18.12
N ASP A 649 -3.06 20.61 17.76
CA ASP A 649 -2.28 21.81 18.04
C ASP A 649 -2.93 22.63 19.13
N LEU A 650 -2.11 23.24 19.98
CA LEU A 650 -2.56 24.19 20.99
C LEU A 650 -1.57 25.35 21.14
N GLU A 651 -2.09 26.50 21.52
CA GLU A 651 -1.33 27.71 21.86
C GLU A 651 -2.02 28.42 23.02
N MET A 652 -1.24 29.00 23.92
CA MET A 652 -1.73 29.66 25.13
C MET A 652 -0.86 30.86 25.47
N ALA A 653 -1.50 32.00 25.76
CA ALA A 653 -0.85 33.14 26.38
C ALA A 653 -0.54 32.84 27.86
N PHE A 654 0.61 33.31 28.33
CA PHE A 654 1.05 33.11 29.72
C PHE A 654 1.40 34.46 30.37
N LYS A 655 1.68 34.47 31.68
CA LYS A 655 1.92 35.72 32.42
C LYS A 655 3.40 36.03 32.57
N TYR A 656 4.20 35.09 33.07
CA TYR A 656 5.59 35.35 33.41
C TYR A 656 6.56 34.33 32.82
N HIS A 657 6.21 33.05 32.76
CA HIS A 657 7.12 32.00 32.30
C HIS A 657 6.43 30.96 31.42
N TYR A 658 7.12 30.52 30.36
CA TYR A 658 6.56 29.52 29.42
C TYR A 658 6.29 28.16 30.07
N HIS A 659 6.89 27.88 31.24
CA HIS A 659 6.55 26.69 32.03
C HIS A 659 5.08 26.64 32.44
N GLU A 660 4.39 27.79 32.56
CA GLU A 660 2.93 27.80 32.74
C GLU A 660 2.21 27.00 31.63
N VAL A 661 2.72 27.07 30.39
CA VAL A 661 2.20 26.31 29.25
C VAL A 661 2.72 24.88 29.25
N VAL A 662 4.01 24.66 29.56
CA VAL A 662 4.60 23.31 29.64
C VAL A 662 3.87 22.44 30.66
N ASP A 663 3.57 23.00 31.84
CA ASP A 663 2.88 22.31 32.93
C ASP A 663 1.43 22.00 32.54
N VAL A 664 0.74 22.92 31.83
CA VAL A 664 -0.60 22.66 31.27
C VAL A 664 -0.57 21.53 30.24
N ILE A 665 0.39 21.53 29.32
CA ILE A 665 0.51 20.46 28.31
C ILE A 665 0.86 19.12 28.98
N GLY A 666 1.82 19.12 29.92
CA GLY A 666 2.21 17.93 30.66
C GLY A 666 1.04 17.32 31.44
N ALA A 667 0.29 18.17 32.16
CA ALA A 667 -0.92 17.75 32.87
C ALA A 667 -2.05 17.31 31.91
N MET A 668 -2.11 17.83 30.68
CA MET A 668 -3.09 17.38 29.69
C MET A 668 -2.78 15.95 29.24
N PHE A 669 -1.50 15.62 29.02
CA PHE A 669 -1.09 14.26 28.68
C PHE A 669 -1.35 13.27 29.81
N THR A 670 -1.06 13.60 31.08
CA THR A 670 -1.34 12.70 32.21
C THR A 670 -2.83 12.41 32.37
N ASP A 671 -3.68 13.43 32.23
CA ASP A 671 -5.14 13.26 32.21
C ASP A 671 -5.62 12.43 31.02
N LEU A 672 -5.00 12.62 29.84
CA LEU A 672 -5.30 11.84 28.64
C LEU A 672 -4.93 10.36 28.84
N PHE A 673 -3.74 10.05 29.35
CA PHE A 673 -3.32 8.67 29.62
C PHE A 673 -4.20 8.00 30.67
N ARG A 674 -4.59 8.73 31.73
CA ARG A 674 -5.56 8.27 32.72
C ARG A 674 -6.91 7.95 32.06
N GLY A 675 -7.42 8.86 31.23
CA GLY A 675 -8.67 8.67 30.49
C GLY A 675 -8.64 7.47 29.55
N LEU A 676 -7.51 7.22 28.87
CA LEU A 676 -7.33 6.04 28.01
C LEU A 676 -7.31 4.74 28.83
N ARG A 677 -6.55 4.70 29.92
CA ARG A 677 -6.45 3.54 30.81
C ARG A 677 -7.82 3.17 31.39
N ASP A 678 -8.58 4.16 31.83
CA ASP A 678 -9.82 3.94 32.58
C ASP A 678 -11.03 3.69 31.66
N ASN A 679 -11.15 4.39 30.53
CA ASN A 679 -12.33 4.31 29.65
C ASN A 679 -12.17 3.35 28.45
N TYR A 680 -10.95 2.99 28.06
CA TYR A 680 -10.66 2.20 26.84
C TYR A 680 -9.91 0.90 27.13
N ALA A 681 -10.03 0.36 28.35
CA ALA A 681 -9.33 -0.85 28.77
C ALA A 681 -9.66 -2.08 27.90
N ALA A 682 -10.91 -2.20 27.45
CA ALA A 682 -11.35 -3.32 26.60
C ALA A 682 -10.68 -3.28 25.21
N GLU A 683 -10.61 -2.09 24.60
CA GLU A 683 -9.92 -1.88 23.33
C GLU A 683 -8.42 -2.13 23.47
N ILE A 684 -7.79 -1.60 24.52
CA ILE A 684 -6.35 -1.80 24.78
C ILE A 684 -6.04 -3.30 24.96
N ALA A 685 -6.91 -4.05 25.66
CA ALA A 685 -6.77 -5.50 25.79
C ALA A 685 -6.86 -6.23 24.44
N ALA A 686 -7.82 -5.85 23.59
CA ALA A 686 -7.97 -6.44 22.26
C ALA A 686 -6.76 -6.15 21.33
N VAL A 687 -6.13 -4.98 21.47
CA VAL A 687 -4.87 -4.68 20.77
C VAL A 687 -3.74 -5.54 21.32
N ASN A 688 -3.64 -5.69 22.65
CA ASN A 688 -2.59 -6.45 23.32
C ASN A 688 -2.63 -7.96 23.01
N GLU A 689 -3.80 -8.52 22.72
CA GLU A 689 -3.93 -9.91 22.23
C GLU A 689 -3.16 -10.14 20.92
N GLN A 690 -3.16 -9.15 20.02
CA GLN A 690 -2.45 -9.25 18.74
C GLN A 690 -1.01 -8.72 18.81
N TYR A 691 -0.81 -7.59 19.48
CA TYR A 691 0.47 -6.91 19.65
C TYR A 691 0.82 -6.93 21.14
N LYS A 692 1.47 -8.01 21.59
CA LYS A 692 1.86 -8.19 23.00
C LYS A 692 2.84 -7.08 23.41
N VAL A 693 2.36 -6.06 24.13
CA VAL A 693 3.15 -4.89 24.55
C VAL A 693 2.85 -4.58 26.02
N GLU A 694 3.90 -4.23 26.77
CA GLU A 694 3.77 -3.75 28.15
C GLU A 694 2.87 -2.50 28.23
N PRO A 695 2.03 -2.38 29.28
CA PRO A 695 1.25 -1.18 29.55
C PRO A 695 2.13 0.07 29.61
N PHE A 696 1.60 1.20 29.14
CA PHE A 696 2.29 2.48 29.15
C PHE A 696 2.42 3.04 30.58
N GLN A 697 3.64 3.38 30.99
CA GLN A 697 3.93 3.93 32.32
C GLN A 697 4.18 5.44 32.26
N PHE A 698 3.62 6.20 33.20
CA PHE A 698 3.79 7.64 33.30
C PHE A 698 3.79 8.11 34.76
N LEU A 699 4.41 9.26 35.01
CA LEU A 699 4.45 9.91 36.34
C LEU A 699 3.48 11.10 36.38
N ASP A 700 3.01 11.42 37.57
CA ASP A 700 2.18 12.61 37.84
C ASP A 700 2.72 13.31 39.09
N PRO A 701 3.41 14.47 38.96
CA PRO A 701 3.63 15.23 37.73
C PRO A 701 4.62 14.55 36.74
N PRO A 702 4.58 14.90 35.43
CA PRO A 702 5.52 14.40 34.43
C PRO A 702 6.98 14.70 34.79
N LEU A 703 7.88 13.77 34.43
CA LEU A 703 9.32 14.01 34.53
C LEU A 703 9.74 15.10 33.54
N ARG A 704 10.44 16.13 34.03
CA ARG A 704 11.08 17.16 33.21
C ARG A 704 12.59 17.09 33.39
N LEU A 705 13.32 17.01 32.29
CA LEU A 705 14.78 17.05 32.23
C LEU A 705 15.20 18.23 31.35
N GLU A 706 16.31 18.87 31.65
CA GLU A 706 16.91 19.85 30.74
C GLU A 706 17.83 19.17 29.73
N PHE A 707 18.00 19.76 28.54
CA PHE A 707 18.85 19.23 27.48
C PHE A 707 20.29 18.91 27.94
N PRO A 708 20.95 19.74 28.77
CA PRO A 708 22.28 19.41 29.31
C PRO A 708 22.28 18.18 30.24
N GLU A 709 21.17 17.90 30.93
CA GLU A 709 21.03 16.70 31.77
C GLU A 709 20.87 15.45 30.92
N ALA A 710 20.12 15.54 29.81
CA ALA A 710 19.99 14.45 28.85
C ALA A 710 21.32 14.12 28.17
N ILE A 711 22.10 15.13 27.77
CA ILE A 711 23.46 14.92 27.23
C ILE A 711 24.34 14.20 28.26
N LYS A 712 24.28 14.57 29.55
CA LYS A 712 25.05 13.87 30.60
C LYS A 712 24.65 12.40 30.72
N LEU A 713 23.35 12.09 30.68
CA LEU A 713 22.88 10.69 30.69
C LEU A 713 23.35 9.90 29.47
N LEU A 714 23.36 10.52 28.29
CA LEU A 714 23.87 9.90 27.06
C LEU A 714 25.39 9.71 27.10
N ALA A 715 26.12 10.67 27.67
CA ALA A 715 27.56 10.59 27.89
C ALA A 715 27.94 9.44 28.85
N GLU A 716 27.18 9.26 29.94
CA GLU A 716 27.32 8.12 30.86
C GLU A 716 27.08 6.78 30.16
N ALA A 717 26.24 6.75 29.14
CA ALA A 717 25.99 5.57 28.30
C ALA A 717 26.97 5.40 27.13
N GLY A 718 27.99 6.26 27.02
CA GLY A 718 29.05 6.17 26.02
C GLY A 718 28.78 6.90 24.69
N VAL A 719 27.76 7.77 24.64
CA VAL A 719 27.47 8.62 23.46
C VAL A 719 28.00 10.03 23.69
N THR A 720 28.90 10.50 22.83
CA THR A 720 29.43 11.86 22.89
C THR A 720 28.73 12.73 21.85
N LEU A 721 27.95 13.71 22.31
CA LEU A 721 27.26 14.70 21.48
C LEU A 721 27.81 16.10 21.83
N GLY A 722 27.92 16.98 20.84
CA GLY A 722 28.19 18.39 21.08
C GLY A 722 27.03 19.07 21.79
N GLU A 723 27.31 20.17 22.51
CA GLU A 723 26.29 20.91 23.28
C GLU A 723 25.19 21.55 22.41
N GLU A 724 25.47 21.77 21.12
CA GLU A 724 24.57 22.39 20.15
C GLU A 724 24.06 21.41 19.09
N ASP A 725 24.44 20.13 19.21
CA ASP A 725 24.00 19.08 18.28
C ASP A 725 22.55 18.68 18.56
N ASP A 726 21.82 18.36 17.49
CA ASP A 726 20.48 17.78 17.61
C ASP A 726 20.55 16.30 18.04
N LEU A 727 19.51 15.79 18.69
CA LEU A 727 19.43 14.38 19.05
C LEU A 727 19.09 13.54 17.82
N SER A 728 19.96 12.59 17.48
CA SER A 728 19.63 11.62 16.43
C SER A 728 18.55 10.64 16.92
N THR A 729 17.77 10.05 16.01
CA THR A 729 16.75 9.05 16.38
C THR A 729 17.27 7.89 17.25
N PRO A 730 18.47 7.32 17.01
CA PRO A 730 19.08 6.37 17.93
C PRO A 730 19.30 6.92 19.34
N ASP A 731 19.71 8.19 19.44
CA ASP A 731 19.99 8.85 20.72
C ASP A 731 18.68 9.11 21.50
N GLU A 732 17.60 9.53 20.82
CA GLU A 732 16.26 9.64 21.42
C GLU A 732 15.82 8.32 22.07
N LYS A 733 15.98 7.22 21.33
CA LYS A 733 15.59 5.88 21.79
C LYS A 733 16.48 5.39 22.93
N LEU A 734 17.77 5.70 22.88
CA LEU A 734 18.70 5.37 23.96
C LEU A 734 18.34 6.16 25.22
N LEU A 735 18.14 7.48 25.10
CA LEU A 735 17.73 8.34 26.20
C LEU A 735 16.42 7.86 26.82
N GLY A 736 15.42 7.51 26.00
CA GLY A 736 14.16 6.95 26.50
C GLY A 736 14.34 5.65 27.29
N ARG A 737 15.25 4.77 26.87
CA ARG A 737 15.58 3.55 27.64
C ARG A 737 16.28 3.87 28.96
N LEU A 738 17.19 4.85 28.97
CA LEU A 738 17.87 5.30 30.20
C LEU A 738 16.88 5.94 31.18
N VAL A 739 15.98 6.78 30.69
CA VAL A 739 14.91 7.39 31.48
C VAL A 739 13.97 6.34 32.04
N LYS A 740 13.55 5.36 31.23
CA LYS A 740 12.72 4.23 31.71
C LYS A 740 13.45 3.42 32.78
N ALA A 741 14.73 3.12 32.60
CA ALA A 741 15.52 2.37 33.56
C ALA A 741 15.72 3.11 34.90
N LYS A 742 15.92 4.44 34.86
CA LYS A 742 16.20 5.26 36.04
C LYS A 742 14.95 5.73 36.78
N TYR A 743 13.89 6.09 36.05
CA TYR A 743 12.70 6.75 36.59
C TYR A 743 11.41 5.93 36.42
N SER A 744 11.46 4.76 35.77
CA SER A 744 10.30 3.89 35.53
C SER A 744 9.13 4.62 34.85
N THR A 745 9.44 5.40 33.81
CA THR A 745 8.45 6.16 33.04
C THR A 745 8.72 6.06 31.55
N ASP A 746 7.65 5.92 30.75
CA ASP A 746 7.68 5.99 29.29
C ASP A 746 7.39 7.42 28.79
N PHE A 747 7.02 8.36 29.66
CA PHE A 747 6.69 9.75 29.31
C PHE A 747 7.58 10.75 30.05
N TYR A 748 8.26 11.62 29.31
CA TYR A 748 9.07 12.70 29.88
C TYR A 748 9.12 13.93 28.95
N ILE A 749 9.46 15.07 29.55
CA ILE A 749 9.62 16.36 28.90
C ILE A 749 11.12 16.68 28.87
N LEU A 750 11.64 17.03 27.70
CA LEU A 750 13.00 17.52 27.54
C LEU A 750 12.95 19.00 27.20
N ASP A 751 13.47 19.84 28.10
CA ASP A 751 13.39 21.29 28.05
C ASP A 751 14.75 21.92 27.71
N LYS A 752 14.78 23.21 27.37
CA LYS A 752 16.00 23.99 27.11
C LYS A 752 16.86 23.49 25.95
N TYR A 753 16.23 23.19 24.82
CA TYR A 753 16.94 22.76 23.62
C TYR A 753 17.87 23.85 23.04
N PRO A 754 18.91 23.46 22.29
CA PRO A 754 19.78 24.39 21.57
C PRO A 754 18.99 25.27 20.61
N LEU A 755 19.28 26.57 20.59
CA LEU A 755 18.59 27.54 19.73
C LEU A 755 18.88 27.32 18.25
N ALA A 756 20.05 26.75 17.92
CA ALA A 756 20.50 26.53 16.54
C ALA A 756 19.61 25.55 15.76
N VAL A 757 19.04 24.55 16.44
CA VAL A 757 18.21 23.50 15.83
C VAL A 757 16.72 23.87 15.75
N ARG A 758 16.34 25.01 16.36
CA ARG A 758 14.94 25.42 16.49
C ARG A 758 14.51 26.46 15.45
N PRO A 759 13.22 26.50 15.06
CA PRO A 759 12.71 27.46 14.09
C PRO A 759 12.90 28.93 14.51
N PHE A 760 12.88 29.83 13.52
CA PHE A 760 13.10 31.27 13.71
C PHE A 760 12.17 31.95 14.75
N TYR A 761 10.95 31.46 14.90
CA TYR A 761 9.94 32.01 15.83
C TYR A 761 10.16 31.57 17.29
N THR A 762 11.21 30.81 17.60
CA THR A 762 11.52 30.31 18.94
C THR A 762 12.21 31.38 19.79
N MET A 763 11.69 31.62 20.99
CA MET A 763 12.31 32.55 21.93
C MET A 763 13.63 32.01 22.49
N PRO A 764 14.75 32.75 22.40
CA PRO A 764 16.01 32.40 23.06
C PRO A 764 15.91 32.40 24.58
N ASP A 765 16.77 31.63 25.24
CA ASP A 765 16.89 31.67 26.69
C ASP A 765 17.61 32.97 27.12
N PRO A 766 17.11 33.70 28.14
CA PRO A 766 17.70 34.96 28.57
C PRO A 766 19.06 34.81 29.28
N ASN A 767 19.35 33.64 29.86
CA ASN A 767 20.58 33.36 30.61
C ASN A 767 21.64 32.65 29.76
N ASN A 768 21.23 31.90 28.73
CA ASN A 768 22.14 31.21 27.83
C ASN A 768 21.76 31.45 26.35
N PRO A 769 22.52 32.27 25.60
CA PRO A 769 22.19 32.61 24.22
C PRO A 769 22.25 31.42 23.24
N LYS A 770 22.87 30.31 23.64
CA LYS A 770 22.90 29.06 22.86
C LYS A 770 21.67 28.19 23.09
N ALA A 771 20.95 28.39 24.20
CA ALA A 771 19.74 27.66 24.53
C ALA A 771 18.48 28.45 24.13
N SER A 772 17.35 27.77 24.14
CA SER A 772 16.06 28.35 23.81
C SER A 772 14.98 27.92 24.80
N ASN A 773 13.91 28.71 24.88
CA ASN A 773 12.71 28.35 25.64
C ASN A 773 11.83 27.41 24.82
N SER A 774 12.39 26.26 24.46
CA SER A 774 11.72 25.20 23.69
C SER A 774 11.84 23.86 24.39
N TYR A 775 10.88 22.99 24.11
CA TYR A 775 10.72 21.72 24.77
C TYR A 775 10.12 20.71 23.81
N ASP A 776 10.57 19.47 23.91
CA ASP A 776 9.93 18.32 23.28
C ASP A 776 9.42 17.38 24.37
N MET A 777 8.35 16.64 24.09
CA MET A 777 7.92 15.55 24.98
C MET A 777 8.01 14.22 24.24
N PHE A 778 8.38 13.19 24.98
CA PHE A 778 8.72 11.89 24.45
C PHE A 778 7.79 10.82 25.01
N MET A 779 7.36 9.90 24.15
CA MET A 779 6.71 8.65 24.54
C MET A 779 7.56 7.48 24.08
N ARG A 780 7.94 6.57 25.00
CA ARG A 780 8.80 5.41 24.72
C ARG A 780 10.12 5.77 24.00
N GLY A 781 10.71 6.92 24.32
CA GLY A 781 11.95 7.39 23.69
C GLY A 781 11.78 7.90 22.26
N GLU A 782 10.57 8.30 21.89
CA GLU A 782 10.25 8.87 20.59
C GLU A 782 9.48 10.19 20.79
N GLU A 783 9.93 11.26 20.12
CA GLU A 783 9.29 12.59 20.20
C GLU A 783 7.81 12.49 19.79
N ILE A 784 6.90 13.20 20.46
CA ILE A 784 5.47 13.28 20.09
C ILE A 784 4.94 14.69 19.93
N ILE A 785 5.64 15.66 20.53
CA ILE A 785 5.32 17.07 20.49
C ILE A 785 6.61 17.84 20.43
N SER A 786 6.61 18.88 19.60
CA SER A 786 7.59 19.94 19.68
C SER A 786 6.88 21.26 20.00
N GLY A 787 7.36 21.93 21.05
CA GLY A 787 6.77 23.14 21.59
C GLY A 787 7.82 24.18 21.94
N ALA A 788 7.40 25.44 21.99
CA ALA A 788 8.26 26.52 22.47
C ALA A 788 7.45 27.75 22.86
N GLN A 789 8.11 28.62 23.64
CA GLN A 789 7.75 30.03 23.70
C GLN A 789 8.02 30.69 22.35
N ARG A 790 7.09 31.52 21.93
CA ARG A 790 7.18 32.27 20.67
C ARG A 790 7.69 33.68 20.89
N ILE A 791 8.35 34.20 19.87
CA ILE A 791 8.73 35.61 19.80
C ILE A 791 7.47 36.42 19.50
N HIS A 792 7.03 37.22 20.47
CA HIS A 792 5.88 38.10 20.37
C HIS A 792 6.26 39.54 20.00
N ASP A 793 7.55 39.89 20.04
CA ASP A 793 8.08 41.17 19.59
C ASP A 793 8.33 41.16 18.06
N PRO A 794 7.69 42.05 17.28
CA PRO A 794 7.76 41.99 15.82
C PRO A 794 9.14 42.33 15.25
N ASP A 795 9.91 43.21 15.91
CA ASP A 795 11.22 43.63 15.44
C ASP A 795 12.23 42.48 15.63
N TYR A 796 12.21 41.87 16.81
CA TYR A 796 13.05 40.72 17.13
C TYR A 796 12.67 39.49 16.31
N LEU A 797 11.38 39.26 16.06
CA LEU A 797 10.90 38.20 15.16
C LEU A 797 11.43 38.41 13.73
N THR A 798 11.47 39.66 13.27
CA THR A 798 12.02 40.02 11.96
C THR A 798 13.54 39.79 11.89
N GLU A 799 14.27 40.13 12.95
CA GLU A 799 15.70 39.86 13.07
C GLU A 799 15.99 38.36 12.96
N ARG A 800 15.25 37.53 13.72
CA ARG A 800 15.40 36.07 13.69
C ARG A 800 14.98 35.46 12.36
N ALA A 801 13.92 35.96 11.73
CA ALA A 801 13.53 35.53 10.39
C ALA A 801 14.66 35.78 9.37
N LYS A 802 15.31 36.96 9.41
CA LYS A 802 16.46 37.28 8.56
C LYS A 802 17.67 36.38 8.86
N HIS A 803 17.96 36.10 10.12
CA HIS A 803 19.03 35.19 10.54
C HIS A 803 18.85 33.78 9.95
N HIS A 804 17.60 33.30 9.87
CA HIS A 804 17.24 32.00 9.28
C HIS A 804 17.08 32.04 7.75
N GLY A 805 17.38 33.17 7.09
CA GLY A 805 17.27 33.31 5.63
C GLY A 805 15.84 33.31 5.11
N ILE A 806 14.85 33.62 5.95
CA ILE A 806 13.44 33.65 5.57
C ILE A 806 13.10 34.99 4.93
N ASP A 807 12.41 34.94 3.79
CA ASP A 807 11.91 36.11 3.08
C ASP A 807 10.76 36.78 3.86
N VAL A 808 11.07 37.92 4.47
CA VAL A 808 10.16 38.70 5.31
C VAL A 808 8.90 39.13 4.56
N GLU A 809 8.97 39.37 3.24
CA GLU A 809 7.80 39.77 2.46
C GLU A 809 6.74 38.66 2.37
N LYS A 810 7.17 37.39 2.38
CA LYS A 810 6.25 36.23 2.31
C LYS A 810 5.49 36.02 3.62
N ILE A 811 6.09 36.37 4.75
CA ILE A 811 5.50 36.23 6.09
C ILE A 811 5.07 37.57 6.69
N LYS A 812 5.01 38.62 5.87
CA LYS A 812 4.67 39.98 6.32
C LYS A 812 3.35 40.04 7.08
N ALA A 813 2.30 39.39 6.57
CA ALA A 813 1.00 39.36 7.22
C ALA A 813 1.05 38.71 8.62
N TYR A 814 1.92 37.73 8.80
CA TYR A 814 2.14 37.10 10.09
C TYR A 814 2.88 38.05 11.04
N ILE A 815 4.00 38.66 10.63
CA ILE A 815 4.75 39.61 11.46
C ILE A 815 3.87 40.83 11.83
N ASP A 816 3.09 41.34 10.88
CA ASP A 816 2.19 42.47 11.08
C ASP A 816 1.12 42.19 12.14
N SER A 817 0.75 40.91 12.36
CA SER A 817 -0.20 40.53 13.41
C SER A 817 0.32 40.79 14.84
N PHE A 818 1.63 40.86 15.04
CA PHE A 818 2.23 41.10 16.36
C PHE A 818 2.39 42.58 16.71
N LYS A 819 2.22 43.49 15.72
CA LYS A 819 2.48 44.93 15.89
C LYS A 819 1.51 45.65 16.83
N TYR A 820 0.30 45.12 16.98
CA TYR A 820 -0.78 45.77 17.73
C TYR A 820 -0.94 45.19 19.15
N GLY A 821 0.17 44.78 19.76
CA GLY A 821 0.20 44.26 21.13
C GLY A 821 -0.13 42.76 21.19
N CYS A 822 0.86 41.92 20.93
CA CYS A 822 0.72 40.47 21.12
C CYS A 822 1.24 40.04 22.50
N PRO A 823 0.45 39.29 23.29
CA PRO A 823 0.91 38.80 24.60
C PRO A 823 2.00 37.74 24.45
N PRO A 824 2.84 37.53 25.48
CA PRO A 824 3.77 36.40 25.50
C PRO A 824 2.99 35.08 25.50
N HIS A 825 3.39 34.16 24.62
CA HIS A 825 2.66 32.91 24.40
C HIS A 825 3.59 31.76 24.03
N ALA A 826 3.10 30.54 24.31
CA ALA A 826 3.78 29.30 23.99
C ALA A 826 2.74 28.24 23.57
N GLY A 827 3.21 27.17 22.97
CA GLY A 827 2.34 26.09 22.53
C GLY A 827 3.13 24.95 21.93
N GLY A 828 2.40 23.99 21.35
CA GLY A 828 2.99 22.82 20.70
C GLY A 828 2.04 22.18 19.71
N GLY A 829 2.61 21.36 18.83
CA GLY A 829 1.87 20.54 17.87
C GLY A 829 2.11 19.07 18.14
N ILE A 830 1.03 18.29 18.22
CA ILE A 830 1.06 16.87 18.56
C ILE A 830 0.57 16.06 17.34
N GLY A 831 1.26 14.99 16.99
CA GLY A 831 0.77 14.05 15.96
C GLY A 831 -0.16 12.99 16.56
N LEU A 832 -1.44 12.99 16.17
CA LEU A 832 -2.45 12.05 16.70
C LEU A 832 -2.01 10.59 16.52
N GLU A 833 -1.64 10.22 15.29
CA GLU A 833 -1.28 8.86 14.93
C GLU A 833 -0.03 8.39 15.68
N ARG A 834 0.88 9.32 15.99
CA ARG A 834 2.14 9.05 16.70
C ARG A 834 1.90 8.83 18.19
N VAL A 835 1.01 9.61 18.81
CA VAL A 835 0.58 9.38 20.20
C VAL A 835 -0.07 8.01 20.35
N VAL A 836 -1.00 7.65 19.46
CA VAL A 836 -1.67 6.34 19.50
C VAL A 836 -0.67 5.20 19.26
N MET A 837 0.23 5.38 18.29
CA MET A 837 1.27 4.39 17.98
C MET A 837 2.13 4.09 19.20
N LEU A 838 2.63 5.12 19.87
CA LEU A 838 3.56 4.97 20.99
C LEU A 838 2.85 4.55 22.29
N TYR A 839 1.62 5.01 22.52
CA TYR A 839 0.80 4.55 23.65
C TYR A 839 0.55 3.04 23.57
N LEU A 840 0.13 2.55 22.40
CA LEU A 840 -0.13 1.13 22.13
C LEU A 840 1.15 0.31 21.83
N GLY A 841 2.31 0.96 21.73
CA GLY A 841 3.61 0.32 21.46
C GLY A 841 3.69 -0.36 20.09
N LEU A 842 3.03 0.23 19.08
CA LEU A 842 3.06 -0.26 17.70
C LEU A 842 4.37 0.19 17.00
N ASP A 843 4.82 -0.63 16.06
CA ASP A 843 6.09 -0.50 15.33
C ASP A 843 6.03 0.40 14.08
N ASN A 844 4.83 0.76 13.61
CA ASN A 844 4.65 1.50 12.37
C ASN A 844 3.42 2.41 12.41
N ILE A 845 3.61 3.69 12.12
CA ILE A 845 2.57 4.74 12.14
C ILE A 845 1.43 4.46 11.17
N ARG A 846 1.67 3.71 10.10
CA ARG A 846 0.63 3.31 9.14
C ARG A 846 -0.45 2.41 9.78
N LYS A 847 -0.18 1.79 10.93
CA LYS A 847 -1.18 1.00 11.67
C LYS A 847 -2.20 1.90 12.36
N THR A 848 -1.78 3.09 12.78
CA THR A 848 -2.60 4.09 13.49
C THR A 848 -3.10 5.21 12.60
N SER A 849 -2.87 5.15 11.29
CA SER A 849 -3.55 5.97 10.30
C SER A 849 -4.58 5.12 9.55
N MET A 850 -5.83 5.55 9.52
CA MET A 850 -6.91 4.74 8.91
C MET A 850 -6.68 4.52 7.42
N PHE A 851 -6.28 5.56 6.70
CA PHE A 851 -5.90 5.53 5.29
C PHE A 851 -4.55 6.23 5.12
N PRO A 852 -3.43 5.52 5.30
CA PRO A 852 -2.12 6.15 5.32
C PRO A 852 -1.80 6.85 3.99
N ARG A 853 -1.12 8.00 4.10
CA ARG A 853 -0.53 8.75 2.99
C ARG A 853 0.97 8.89 3.24
N ASP A 854 1.75 8.43 2.27
CA ASP A 854 3.21 8.53 2.27
C ASP A 854 3.70 8.77 0.83
N PRO A 855 5.01 8.97 0.58
CA PRO A 855 5.50 9.27 -0.78
C PRO A 855 5.19 8.20 -1.83
N LYS A 856 4.93 6.95 -1.41
CA LYS A 856 4.63 5.81 -2.31
C LYS A 856 3.15 5.45 -2.34
N ARG A 857 2.38 5.83 -1.33
CA ARG A 857 1.00 5.40 -1.11
C ARG A 857 0.04 6.58 -1.17
N LEU A 858 -0.69 6.65 -2.29
CA LEU A 858 -1.81 7.59 -2.51
C LEU A 858 -3.19 6.89 -2.48
N THR A 859 -3.21 5.56 -2.58
CA THR A 859 -4.41 4.71 -2.59
C THR A 859 -4.29 3.59 -1.53
N PRO A 860 -5.39 2.99 -1.06
CA PRO A 860 -6.80 3.23 -1.39
C PRO A 860 -7.31 4.62 -0.98
#